data_AF-A0A176W104-F1
#
_entry.id   AF-A0A176W104-F1
#
_cell.length_a   1.000
_cell.length_b   1.000
_cell.length_c   1.000
_cell.angle_alpha   90.00
_cell.angle_beta   90.00
_cell.angle_gamma   90.00
#
_symmetry.space_group_name_H-M   'P 1'
#
loop_
_entity.id
_entity.type
_entity.pdbx_description
1 polymer ?
#
loop_
_entity_poly.entity_id
_entity_poly.type
_entity_poly.pdbx_seq_one_letter_code
_entity_poly.pdbx_strand_id
1 'polypeptide(L)'
;MSIVPSLWAPPALAVSSSFSNSALAFPARFVSRAFRSARRFPRSRNSKFLLQGLVIAKANEVLQVSSPTAGADGAAESSGEEYECVIVGAGISGLCTAQALATRHSMGDNFLVTEARDRVGGNITTVEGDGYMWEEGPNSFQPNDSMLLMAVDSDVKDELVLGDPDAPRFVFWNGKLRPVPAGPADLPFFDLLSIFGKLRAGFGALGFKPPPPDREESVEEFVRRNLGDEVFERLIEPFCSGVYAGDPAKLSMKAAFGKVWKLEHFHGSIVKGAINVIQEKKKNPPPPRDPRLPTPKGQTVGSFRKGLSTLPNAIAAKLGDKVKVNWKLESIEKSGDGEYRLTYETPQGKKVVSTKSIVLTVPSYIAKDLLAPLSEKTSNALAKFYYPPVAAVTISYPKSAIKEERIVDGQLKGFGQLHPRSQGIQTLGTLYSSSLFPGRAPEDRVLLLNYIGGATYTQITTMKEEDIVSIVDKDARIMLVKKDAPAPVVHGVRVWPRAIPQFTVGHLDTLEDARNGLKEAQLDGIFLGGNYVAGVALGPGQDSSLARHFCINVLLNRCPWASDYERFRGGIRSAVKHFSSPSSPSSLAFFAAGEARAPEGGEKMMVDVVKDATSGFDKIVLREPQGSSAQVQLFGGQVTSWKNERGEELLFLSSKAIYKPPKAVRGGIPICFPQFGGLGSLEQHGFARNRLWQVVESSAPLPTIVNDGSAVTPIVSNKAIVELMLTPTEEDMKIWPHNFELRLRVALGSSGDLTMTVKVKNVDTRPFNFTFALHTYLSVADITEVRVEGLETLDYLDNLKDGERLTEQGDAITFDNEIDRIYLGTPTKIAVIDHEKKRTFVLRKDGLPDAVVWNPWERKSKAMTDFGDDEYKFMLCVEAAAVEKAIVVKPGEEWTGRQELSAVSSSYFSGQLDPRKVVHG
;
A
#
# COMPACT_ATOMS: atom_id res chain seq x y z
N MET A 1 0.48 -8.17 19.08
CA MET A 1 0.29 -6.70 19.05
C MET A 1 -1.11 -6.25 19.47
N SER A 2 -1.88 -7.10 20.16
CA SER A 2 -3.32 -6.92 20.45
C SER A 2 -3.62 -6.29 21.81
N ILE A 3 -2.61 -6.10 22.66
CA ILE A 3 -2.72 -5.43 23.98
C ILE A 3 -3.08 -3.95 23.82
N VAL A 4 -2.61 -3.33 22.73
CA VAL A 4 -2.77 -1.91 22.47
C VAL A 4 -4.28 -1.63 22.29
N PRO A 5 -5.04 -2.15 21.30
CA PRO A 5 -6.46 -1.80 21.10
C PRO A 5 -7.38 -1.88 22.33
N SER A 6 -7.20 -2.83 23.25
CA SER A 6 -8.07 -2.99 24.43
C SER A 6 -7.86 -1.94 25.52
N LEU A 7 -6.68 -1.30 25.59
CA LEU A 7 -6.41 -0.17 26.48
C LEU A 7 -6.98 1.16 25.97
N TRP A 8 -7.35 1.26 24.68
CA TRP A 8 -7.79 2.52 24.05
C TRP A 8 -9.30 2.59 23.74
N ALA A 9 -10.07 1.58 24.12
CA ALA A 9 -11.51 1.57 23.92
C ALA A 9 -12.21 2.41 25.02
N PRO A 10 -13.11 3.35 24.68
CA PRO A 10 -13.85 4.10 25.68
C PRO A 10 -14.79 3.19 26.49
N PRO A 11 -15.03 3.45 27.79
CA PRO A 11 -16.06 2.76 28.57
C PRO A 11 -17.44 3.14 28.01
N ALA A 12 -18.23 2.13 27.63
CA ALA A 12 -19.60 2.36 27.19
C ALA A 12 -20.47 2.77 28.39
N LEU A 13 -20.91 4.03 28.42
CA LEU A 13 -22.01 4.48 29.26
C LEU A 13 -23.31 3.88 28.72
N ALA A 14 -23.93 3.00 29.50
CA ALA A 14 -25.25 2.47 29.21
C ALA A 14 -26.29 3.59 29.33
N VAL A 15 -26.92 3.94 28.21
CA VAL A 15 -28.22 4.64 28.23
C VAL A 15 -29.23 3.69 27.62
N SER A 16 -30.14 3.23 28.48
CA SER A 16 -31.30 2.45 28.11
C SER A 16 -32.25 3.25 27.22
N SER A 17 -32.63 2.70 26.07
CA SER A 17 -33.90 3.04 25.45
C SER A 17 -34.61 1.76 25.05
N SER A 18 -35.56 1.39 25.92
CA SER A 18 -36.65 0.48 25.67
C SER A 18 -37.54 1.02 24.55
N PHE A 19 -37.67 0.29 23.44
CA PHE A 19 -38.93 0.26 22.70
C PHE A 19 -39.21 -1.16 22.24
N SER A 20 -40.30 -1.67 22.80
CA SER A 20 -40.97 -2.90 22.45
C SER A 20 -41.47 -2.87 21.00
N ASN A 21 -41.29 -3.98 20.28
CA ASN A 21 -42.42 -4.54 19.57
C ASN A 21 -42.34 -6.07 19.57
N SER A 22 -43.47 -6.63 19.94
CA SER A 22 -43.74 -7.99 20.36
C SER A 22 -44.37 -8.83 19.25
N ALA A 23 -44.28 -10.15 19.44
CA ALA A 23 -45.03 -11.24 18.80
C ALA A 23 -44.48 -11.67 17.41
N LEU A 24 -44.19 -12.94 17.15
CA LEU A 24 -44.89 -14.17 17.54
C LEU A 24 -43.92 -15.32 17.83
N ALA A 25 -44.21 -16.07 18.88
CA ALA A 25 -43.67 -17.39 19.17
C ALA A 25 -44.78 -18.43 18.99
N PHE A 26 -44.46 -19.61 18.44
CA PHE A 26 -44.72 -20.96 19.01
C PHE A 26 -44.47 -22.10 17.98
N PRO A 27 -44.36 -23.39 18.38
CA PRO A 27 -43.25 -24.28 17.99
C PRO A 27 -43.72 -25.62 17.39
N ALA A 28 -42.80 -26.52 17.03
CA ALA A 28 -43.03 -27.96 17.14
C ALA A 28 -41.72 -28.78 17.10
N ARG A 29 -41.60 -29.70 18.06
CA ARG A 29 -40.59 -30.78 18.19
C ARG A 29 -41.20 -32.12 17.71
N PHE A 30 -40.30 -33.12 17.61
CA PHE A 30 -40.50 -34.59 17.45
C PHE A 30 -40.58 -35.08 15.99
N VAL A 31 -39.90 -36.14 15.54
CA VAL A 31 -39.73 -37.50 16.11
C VAL A 31 -38.39 -38.14 15.70
N SER A 32 -37.83 -38.99 16.58
CA SER A 32 -36.71 -39.91 16.34
C SER A 32 -37.15 -41.35 16.01
N ARG A 33 -36.25 -42.10 15.35
CA ARG A 33 -35.99 -43.57 15.36
C ARG A 33 -36.53 -44.48 14.24
N ALA A 34 -35.52 -45.13 13.61
CA ALA A 34 -35.33 -46.57 13.31
C ALA A 34 -36.10 -47.22 12.13
N PHE A 35 -35.38 -47.85 11.18
CA PHE A 35 -34.95 -49.26 11.22
C PHE A 35 -34.03 -49.65 10.05
N ARG A 36 -33.26 -50.73 10.30
CA ARG A 36 -32.28 -51.40 9.44
C ARG A 36 -32.90 -52.15 8.25
N SER A 37 -32.12 -52.31 7.18
CA SER A 37 -32.15 -53.52 6.34
C SER A 37 -30.81 -53.68 5.62
N ALA A 38 -30.20 -54.84 5.84
CA ALA A 38 -28.94 -55.29 5.26
C ALA A 38 -29.20 -56.10 3.98
N ARG A 39 -28.32 -56.01 2.97
CA ARG A 39 -28.01 -57.12 2.05
C ARG A 39 -26.51 -57.17 1.74
N ARG A 40 -26.05 -58.40 1.56
CA ARG A 40 -24.69 -58.93 1.69
C ARG A 40 -24.10 -59.31 0.32
N PHE A 41 -22.76 -59.26 0.25
CA PHE A 41 -21.78 -60.12 -0.48
C PHE A 41 -21.69 -60.12 -2.03
N PRO A 42 -20.56 -60.62 -2.62
CA PRO A 42 -19.32 -61.14 -2.02
C PRO A 42 -17.97 -60.59 -2.55
N ARG A 43 -16.90 -60.93 -1.80
CA ARG A 43 -15.47 -60.85 -2.15
C ARG A 43 -15.01 -62.10 -2.94
N SER A 44 -13.97 -61.93 -3.78
CA SER A 44 -12.94 -62.95 -4.08
C SER A 44 -11.57 -62.22 -4.03
N ARG A 45 -10.56 -62.58 -3.22
CA ARG A 45 -9.63 -63.74 -3.07
C ARG A 45 -8.38 -63.68 -3.98
N ASN A 46 -7.25 -63.44 -3.30
CA ASN A 46 -5.87 -63.95 -3.49
C ASN A 46 -4.99 -63.53 -4.66
N SER A 47 -3.84 -62.92 -4.33
CA SER A 47 -2.51 -63.52 -4.55
C SER A 47 -1.41 -62.80 -3.74
N LYS A 48 -0.58 -63.58 -3.03
CA LYS A 48 0.69 -63.21 -2.37
C LYS A 48 1.86 -63.56 -3.30
N PHE A 49 2.95 -62.79 -3.30
CA PHE A 49 4.37 -63.21 -3.41
C PHE A 49 5.23 -62.01 -2.91
N LEU A 50 5.95 -62.13 -1.78
CA LEU A 50 7.44 -62.18 -1.59
C LEU A 50 8.27 -61.30 -2.56
N LEU A 51 9.45 -60.73 -2.28
CA LEU A 51 10.32 -60.32 -1.15
C LEU A 51 11.69 -60.00 -1.83
N GLN A 52 12.56 -59.19 -1.20
CA GLN A 52 13.95 -58.81 -1.62
C GLN A 52 14.04 -57.57 -2.54
N GLY A 53 14.94 -56.59 -2.37
CA GLY A 53 16.17 -56.49 -1.58
C GLY A 53 17.38 -56.20 -2.49
N LEU A 54 18.24 -55.24 -2.10
CA LEU A 54 19.53 -54.76 -2.69
C LEU A 54 19.42 -53.76 -3.88
N VAL A 55 20.06 -52.57 -3.88
CA VAL A 55 21.47 -52.12 -3.68
C VAL A 55 22.42 -52.53 -4.81
N ILE A 56 23.13 -51.54 -5.40
CA ILE A 56 24.46 -51.49 -6.10
C ILE A 56 24.37 -50.32 -7.13
N ALA A 57 25.06 -49.18 -7.01
CA ALA A 57 26.51 -48.86 -7.06
C ALA A 57 27.13 -48.79 -8.47
N LYS A 58 27.64 -47.58 -8.79
CA LYS A 58 28.69 -47.11 -9.73
C LYS A 58 29.28 -48.03 -10.81
N ALA A 59 29.44 -47.46 -12.02
CA ALA A 59 30.64 -47.56 -12.90
C ALA A 59 30.60 -46.36 -13.90
N ASN A 60 31.45 -45.34 -13.75
CA ASN A 60 32.69 -45.07 -14.52
C ASN A 60 32.89 -45.85 -15.83
N GLU A 61 32.93 -45.12 -16.94
CA GLU A 61 33.73 -45.46 -18.12
C GLU A 61 34.51 -44.23 -18.60
N VAL A 62 35.78 -44.49 -18.90
CA VAL A 62 36.81 -43.56 -19.36
C VAL A 62 36.93 -43.73 -20.88
N LEU A 63 36.89 -42.64 -21.62
CA LEU A 63 37.44 -42.57 -22.98
C LEU A 63 38.36 -41.35 -23.07
N GLN A 64 39.64 -41.61 -23.32
CA GLN A 64 40.68 -40.63 -23.62
C GLN A 64 40.87 -40.47 -25.14
N VAL A 65 41.56 -39.38 -25.49
CA VAL A 65 42.18 -38.99 -26.78
C VAL A 65 41.22 -38.16 -27.65
N SER A 66 41.52 -36.92 -28.09
CA SER A 66 42.78 -36.22 -28.40
C SER A 66 42.65 -34.69 -28.24
N SER A 67 43.74 -34.03 -27.90
CA SER A 67 43.93 -32.58 -27.92
C SER A 67 44.06 -32.00 -29.34
N PRO A 68 43.63 -30.75 -29.55
CA PRO A 68 44.40 -29.81 -30.34
C PRO A 68 44.75 -28.53 -29.56
N THR A 69 45.96 -28.10 -29.85
CA THR A 69 46.69 -26.87 -29.56
C THR A 69 45.92 -25.57 -29.34
N ALA A 70 46.49 -24.75 -28.46
CA ALA A 70 46.15 -23.35 -28.17
C ALA A 70 45.94 -22.48 -29.42
N GLY A 71 44.89 -21.66 -29.36
CA GLY A 71 44.59 -20.56 -30.26
C GLY A 71 43.79 -19.51 -29.49
N ALA A 72 44.16 -18.24 -29.70
CA ALA A 72 43.77 -17.06 -28.94
C ALA A 72 42.28 -16.69 -29.02
N ASP A 73 41.86 -15.87 -28.05
CA ASP A 73 40.74 -14.94 -28.03
C ASP A 73 39.35 -15.44 -28.46
N GLY A 74 38.49 -15.57 -27.46
CA GLY A 74 37.04 -15.70 -27.63
C GLY A 74 36.39 -15.82 -26.26
N ALA A 75 35.96 -14.69 -25.69
CA ALA A 75 35.06 -14.68 -24.55
C ALA A 75 33.80 -15.45 -24.94
N ALA A 76 33.66 -16.68 -24.44
CA ALA A 76 32.42 -17.43 -24.56
C ALA A 76 31.39 -16.74 -23.67
N GLU A 77 30.54 -15.92 -24.27
CA GLU A 77 29.31 -15.42 -23.64
C GLU A 77 28.49 -16.63 -23.19
N SER A 78 28.54 -16.94 -21.89
CA SER A 78 27.57 -17.82 -21.28
C SER A 78 26.22 -17.12 -21.39
N SER A 79 25.29 -17.69 -22.15
CA SER A 79 23.90 -17.25 -22.21
C SER A 79 23.33 -17.23 -20.78
N GLY A 80 23.29 -16.05 -20.16
CA GLY A 80 22.75 -15.86 -18.81
C GLY A 80 21.27 -16.18 -18.79
N GLU A 81 20.78 -16.77 -17.71
CA GLU A 81 19.33 -16.93 -17.51
C GLU A 81 18.72 -15.53 -17.31
N GLU A 82 17.64 -15.23 -18.04
CA GLU A 82 16.97 -13.92 -18.03
C GLU A 82 15.62 -14.02 -17.34
N TYR A 83 15.33 -13.06 -16.45
CA TYR A 83 14.06 -12.98 -15.72
C TYR A 83 13.53 -11.54 -15.76
N GLU A 84 12.21 -11.36 -15.67
CA GLU A 84 11.65 -10.00 -15.54
C GLU A 84 11.92 -9.44 -14.13
N CYS A 85 11.92 -10.31 -13.12
CA CYS A 85 12.14 -9.92 -11.73
C CYS A 85 12.95 -10.96 -10.95
N VAL A 86 13.90 -10.50 -10.15
CA VAL A 86 14.61 -11.34 -9.17
C VAL A 86 14.34 -10.86 -7.75
N ILE A 87 13.86 -11.75 -6.90
CA ILE A 87 13.61 -11.52 -5.48
C ILE A 87 14.79 -12.09 -4.69
N VAL A 88 15.54 -11.21 -4.05
CA VAL A 88 16.72 -11.57 -3.26
C VAL A 88 16.30 -11.73 -1.79
N GLY A 89 16.44 -12.95 -1.27
CA GLY A 89 16.02 -13.41 0.05
C GLY A 89 14.72 -14.22 0.00
N ALA A 90 14.76 -15.48 0.45
CA ALA A 90 13.57 -16.33 0.60
C ALA A 90 13.08 -16.37 2.07
N GLY A 91 13.18 -15.23 2.77
CA GLY A 91 12.41 -14.99 3.99
C GLY A 91 10.91 -14.90 3.69
N ILE A 92 10.10 -14.80 4.74
CA ILE A 92 8.63 -14.71 4.55
C ILE A 92 8.23 -13.53 3.65
N SER A 93 8.93 -12.39 3.71
CA SER A 93 8.67 -11.25 2.83
C SER A 93 8.90 -11.61 1.36
N GLY A 94 10.05 -12.18 1.00
CA GLY A 94 10.35 -12.56 -0.38
C GLY A 94 9.44 -13.66 -0.91
N LEU A 95 9.13 -14.67 -0.08
CA LEU A 95 8.21 -15.76 -0.44
C LEU A 95 6.78 -15.28 -0.64
N CYS A 96 6.26 -14.43 0.24
CA CYS A 96 4.91 -13.86 0.06
C CYS A 96 4.84 -12.96 -1.17
N THR A 97 5.89 -12.18 -1.47
CA THR A 97 6.00 -11.41 -2.72
C THR A 97 5.95 -12.33 -3.93
N ALA A 98 6.77 -13.38 -3.94
CA ALA A 98 6.82 -14.37 -5.01
C ALA A 98 5.48 -15.10 -5.22
N GLN A 99 4.83 -15.50 -4.12
CA GLN A 99 3.52 -16.14 -4.19
C GLN A 99 2.47 -15.20 -4.79
N ALA A 100 2.46 -13.93 -4.38
CA ALA A 100 1.53 -12.96 -4.93
C ALA A 100 1.77 -12.69 -6.42
N LEU A 101 3.04 -12.61 -6.88
CA LEU A 101 3.36 -12.53 -8.31
C LEU A 101 2.83 -13.74 -9.08
N ALA A 102 2.98 -14.95 -8.51
CA ALA A 102 2.49 -16.18 -9.12
C ALA A 102 0.96 -16.27 -9.17
N THR A 103 0.26 -16.01 -8.07
CA THR A 103 -1.18 -16.31 -7.94
C THR A 103 -2.09 -15.17 -8.33
N ARG A 104 -1.69 -13.91 -8.11
CA ARG A 104 -2.56 -12.73 -8.34
C ARG A 104 -2.24 -12.01 -9.63
N HIS A 105 -0.99 -12.08 -10.07
CA HIS A 105 -0.51 -11.32 -11.21
C HIS A 105 -0.08 -12.19 -12.38
N SER A 106 -0.18 -13.52 -12.24
CA SER A 106 0.06 -14.49 -13.31
C SER A 106 1.40 -14.28 -14.03
N MET A 107 2.46 -13.88 -13.31
CA MET A 107 3.82 -13.67 -13.86
C MET A 107 4.48 -14.94 -14.43
N GLY A 108 3.77 -16.07 -14.47
CA GLY A 108 4.25 -17.31 -15.08
C GLY A 108 5.60 -17.73 -14.49
N ASP A 109 6.55 -18.03 -15.38
CA ASP A 109 7.93 -18.43 -15.04
C ASP A 109 8.94 -17.26 -15.03
N ASN A 110 8.48 -16.02 -15.17
CA ASN A 110 9.34 -14.86 -15.44
C ASN A 110 9.95 -14.22 -14.19
N PHE A 111 10.06 -14.96 -13.07
CA PHE A 111 10.73 -14.47 -11.88
C PHE A 111 11.51 -15.56 -11.14
N LEU A 112 12.55 -15.12 -10.44
CA LEU A 112 13.41 -15.97 -9.62
C LEU A 112 13.40 -15.51 -8.16
N VAL A 113 13.42 -16.45 -7.23
CA VAL A 113 13.66 -16.20 -5.80
C VAL A 113 14.98 -16.84 -5.43
N THR A 114 15.92 -16.05 -4.92
CA THR A 114 17.25 -16.55 -4.53
C THR A 114 17.47 -16.41 -3.04
N GLU A 115 18.04 -17.44 -2.42
CA GLU A 115 18.34 -17.51 -1.00
C GLU A 115 19.76 -18.01 -0.77
N ALA A 116 20.51 -17.28 0.06
CA ALA A 116 21.90 -17.59 0.34
C ALA A 116 22.06 -18.85 1.20
N ARG A 117 21.09 -19.15 2.06
CA ARG A 117 21.07 -20.36 2.90
C ARG A 117 20.57 -21.57 2.13
N ASP A 118 20.79 -22.75 2.70
CA ASP A 118 20.31 -24.05 2.21
C ASP A 118 18.80 -24.28 2.40
N ARG A 119 18.11 -23.31 3.00
CA ARG A 119 16.68 -23.37 3.33
C ARG A 119 16.00 -22.03 3.18
N VAL A 120 14.68 -22.08 2.97
CA VAL A 120 13.81 -20.91 2.98
C VAL A 120 13.33 -20.55 4.40
N GLY A 121 12.58 -19.44 4.51
CA GLY A 121 11.89 -19.01 5.73
C GLY A 121 12.61 -17.92 6.53
N GLY A 122 13.87 -17.61 6.22
CA GLY A 122 14.63 -16.56 6.88
C GLY A 122 14.77 -16.79 8.39
N ASN A 123 14.19 -15.90 9.20
CA ASN A 123 14.21 -16.01 10.66
C ASN A 123 13.22 -17.07 11.18
N ILE A 124 12.24 -17.49 10.37
CA ILE A 124 11.32 -18.58 10.73
C ILE A 124 12.11 -19.88 10.77
N THR A 125 12.14 -20.51 11.94
CA THR A 125 12.91 -21.72 12.19
C THR A 125 12.17 -22.56 13.23
N THR A 126 11.48 -23.60 12.76
CA THR A 126 10.87 -24.62 13.61
C THR A 126 11.82 -25.81 13.74
N VAL A 127 11.97 -26.33 14.96
CA VAL A 127 12.76 -27.54 15.25
C VAL A 127 11.87 -28.55 15.96
N GLU A 128 12.04 -29.82 15.63
CA GLU A 128 11.36 -30.96 16.25
C GLU A 128 12.41 -31.96 16.78
N GLY A 129 12.19 -32.50 17.98
CA GLY A 129 13.10 -33.45 18.61
C GLY A 129 12.54 -34.01 19.92
N ASP A 130 12.75 -35.30 20.19
CA ASP A 130 12.36 -35.97 21.45
C ASP A 130 10.90 -35.79 21.89
N GLY A 131 9.98 -35.67 20.93
CA GLY A 131 8.55 -35.42 21.21
C GLY A 131 8.22 -33.96 21.53
N TYR A 132 9.16 -33.04 21.31
CA TYR A 132 9.00 -31.60 21.42
C TYR A 132 9.06 -30.92 20.07
N MET A 133 8.47 -29.73 20.00
CA MET A 133 8.54 -28.86 18.85
C MET A 133 8.59 -27.41 19.31
N TRP A 134 9.61 -26.68 18.87
CA TRP A 134 9.84 -25.30 19.27
C TRP A 134 10.26 -24.41 18.10
N GLU A 135 10.25 -23.11 18.37
CA GLU A 135 10.61 -22.09 17.40
C GLU A 135 11.87 -21.38 17.88
N GLU A 136 12.86 -21.21 17.00
CA GLU A 136 14.10 -20.49 17.32
C GLU A 136 14.05 -19.00 16.91
N GLY A 137 12.98 -18.59 16.23
CA GLY A 137 12.77 -17.20 15.78
C GLY A 137 11.42 -16.68 16.25
N PRO A 138 10.50 -16.28 15.35
CA PRO A 138 9.13 -15.93 15.73
C PRO A 138 8.38 -17.17 16.24
N ASN A 139 7.45 -16.99 17.19
CA ASN A 139 6.66 -18.09 17.73
C ASN A 139 5.25 -18.22 17.12
N SER A 140 4.65 -17.08 16.78
CA SER A 140 3.29 -17.00 16.25
C SER A 140 3.11 -15.76 15.37
N PHE A 141 1.99 -15.69 14.65
CA PHE A 141 1.59 -14.52 13.86
C PHE A 141 0.19 -14.05 14.24
N GLN A 142 -0.14 -12.79 13.96
CA GLN A 142 -1.54 -12.35 14.02
C GLN A 142 -2.25 -12.87 12.76
N PRO A 143 -3.35 -13.65 12.87
CA PRO A 143 -4.08 -14.17 11.71
C PRO A 143 -4.94 -13.07 11.05
N ASN A 144 -4.28 -12.03 10.53
CA ASN A 144 -4.92 -11.05 9.67
C ASN A 144 -5.17 -11.65 8.27
N ASP A 145 -6.04 -11.00 7.50
CA ASP A 145 -6.46 -11.52 6.20
C ASP A 145 -5.30 -11.74 5.24
N SER A 146 -4.26 -10.90 5.26
CA SER A 146 -3.08 -11.10 4.44
C SER A 146 -2.35 -12.41 4.76
N MET A 147 -2.14 -12.71 6.05
CA MET A 147 -1.49 -13.96 6.47
C MET A 147 -2.35 -15.19 6.19
N LEU A 148 -3.64 -15.09 6.47
CA LEU A 148 -4.58 -16.17 6.21
C LEU A 148 -4.69 -16.48 4.72
N LEU A 149 -4.63 -15.44 3.88
CA LEU A 149 -4.66 -15.59 2.44
C LEU A 149 -3.40 -16.30 1.92
N MET A 150 -2.21 -16.02 2.47
CA MET A 150 -1.01 -16.78 2.13
C MET A 150 -1.14 -18.27 2.50
N ALA A 151 -1.73 -18.56 3.66
CA ALA A 151 -2.00 -19.95 4.08
C ALA A 151 -3.04 -20.65 3.16
N VAL A 152 -4.05 -19.91 2.69
CA VAL A 152 -5.03 -20.42 1.72
C VAL A 152 -4.36 -20.66 0.36
N ASP A 153 -3.63 -19.68 -0.17
CA ASP A 153 -3.00 -19.75 -1.49
C ASP A 153 -1.83 -20.76 -1.56
N SER A 154 -1.35 -21.24 -0.39
CA SER A 154 -0.35 -22.32 -0.29
C SER A 154 -0.93 -23.66 0.16
N ASP A 155 -2.26 -23.79 0.23
CA ASP A 155 -2.98 -25.01 0.62
C ASP A 155 -2.63 -25.56 2.01
N VAL A 156 -2.26 -24.68 2.96
CA VAL A 156 -1.96 -25.05 4.36
C VAL A 156 -2.95 -24.45 5.36
N LYS A 157 -4.12 -24.02 4.90
CA LYS A 157 -5.18 -23.50 5.78
C LYS A 157 -5.62 -24.53 6.85
N ASP A 158 -5.63 -25.82 6.52
CA ASP A 158 -6.10 -26.90 7.41
C ASP A 158 -5.03 -27.31 8.44
N GLU A 159 -3.80 -26.82 8.24
CA GLU A 159 -2.67 -26.91 9.17
C GLU A 159 -2.68 -25.77 10.19
N LEU A 160 -3.52 -24.73 10.02
CA LEU A 160 -3.59 -23.61 10.95
C LEU A 160 -4.00 -24.07 12.35
N VAL A 161 -3.25 -23.61 13.35
CA VAL A 161 -3.56 -23.77 14.77
C VAL A 161 -3.72 -22.36 15.35
N LEU A 162 -4.94 -22.07 15.80
CA LEU A 162 -5.24 -20.80 16.48
C LEU A 162 -5.16 -21.00 17.98
N GLY A 163 -4.41 -20.13 18.66
CA GLY A 163 -4.31 -20.14 20.12
C GLY A 163 -5.62 -19.71 20.77
N ASP A 164 -5.79 -20.06 22.04
CA ASP A 164 -6.95 -19.65 22.84
C ASP A 164 -7.07 -18.11 22.86
N PRO A 165 -8.17 -17.52 22.36
CA PRO A 165 -8.37 -16.08 22.34
C PRO A 165 -8.45 -15.46 23.75
N ASP A 166 -8.80 -16.26 24.75
CA ASP A 166 -8.98 -15.84 26.14
C ASP A 166 -7.72 -16.11 26.99
N ALA A 167 -6.65 -16.60 26.36
CA ALA A 167 -5.38 -16.86 27.04
C ALA A 167 -4.82 -15.55 27.65
N PRO A 168 -4.70 -15.46 28.99
CA PRO A 168 -4.26 -14.23 29.64
C PRO A 168 -2.80 -13.91 29.29
N ARG A 169 -2.52 -12.61 29.12
CA ARG A 169 -1.19 -12.05 28.96
C ARG A 169 -0.78 -11.40 30.27
N PHE A 170 0.43 -11.66 30.75
CA PHE A 170 0.86 -11.18 32.05
C PHE A 170 1.99 -10.15 31.95
N VAL A 171 2.05 -9.24 32.92
CA VAL A 171 3.24 -8.43 33.21
C VAL A 171 3.71 -8.78 34.60
N PHE A 172 5.02 -9.01 34.76
CA PHE A 172 5.61 -9.17 36.09
C PHE A 172 5.76 -7.81 36.76
N TRP A 173 5.10 -7.62 37.91
CA TRP A 173 5.14 -6.36 38.66
C TRP A 173 4.99 -6.59 40.16
N ASN A 174 5.94 -6.05 40.93
CA ASN A 174 6.03 -6.18 42.39
C ASN A 174 5.93 -7.64 42.86
N GLY A 175 6.76 -8.51 42.27
CA GLY A 175 6.85 -9.92 42.67
C GLY A 175 5.70 -10.81 42.20
N LYS A 176 4.76 -10.30 41.40
CA LYS A 176 3.57 -11.04 40.94
C LYS A 176 3.38 -10.92 39.44
N LEU A 177 2.88 -11.98 38.81
CA LEU A 177 2.39 -11.94 37.43
C LEU A 177 0.95 -11.43 37.41
N ARG A 178 0.75 -10.24 36.85
CA ARG A 178 -0.54 -9.55 36.81
C ARG A 178 -1.14 -9.62 35.40
N PRO A 179 -2.41 -9.99 35.25
CA PRO A 179 -3.03 -10.06 33.93
C PRO A 179 -3.20 -8.65 33.33
N VAL A 180 -2.93 -8.54 32.05
CA VAL A 180 -3.22 -7.36 31.24
C VAL A 180 -4.70 -7.42 30.83
N PRO A 181 -5.44 -6.31 30.91
CA PRO A 181 -6.87 -6.30 30.62
C PRO A 181 -7.12 -6.64 29.14
N ALA A 182 -7.96 -7.63 28.90
CA ALA A 182 -8.38 -8.04 27.56
C ALA A 182 -9.47 -7.12 27.01
N GLY A 183 -10.23 -6.47 27.90
CA GLY A 183 -11.20 -5.44 27.52
C GLY A 183 -11.70 -4.59 28.71
N PRO A 184 -12.67 -3.69 28.45
CA PRO A 184 -13.18 -2.76 29.45
C PRO A 184 -13.78 -3.43 30.70
N ALA A 185 -14.31 -4.65 30.57
CA ALA A 185 -14.87 -5.42 31.69
C ALA A 185 -13.82 -5.79 32.76
N ASP A 186 -12.53 -5.81 32.39
CA ASP A 186 -11.43 -6.17 33.30
C ASP A 186 -10.90 -4.95 34.08
N LEU A 187 -11.26 -3.72 33.68
CA LEU A 187 -10.76 -2.47 34.29
C LEU A 187 -11.00 -2.32 35.81
N PRO A 188 -12.12 -2.81 36.38
CA PRO A 188 -12.33 -2.79 37.82
C PRO A 188 -11.33 -3.67 38.59
N PHE A 189 -10.95 -4.81 38.01
CA PHE A 189 -10.05 -5.80 38.61
C PHE A 189 -8.58 -5.60 38.18
N PHE A 190 -8.34 -4.70 37.24
CA PHE A 190 -7.03 -4.34 36.74
C PHE A 190 -6.17 -3.69 37.82
N ASP A 191 -5.11 -4.37 38.24
CA ASP A 191 -4.30 -4.01 39.42
C ASP A 191 -2.84 -3.67 39.08
N LEU A 192 -2.51 -3.44 37.80
CA LEU A 192 -1.20 -2.94 37.36
C LEU A 192 -1.06 -1.43 37.55
N LEU A 193 -2.14 -0.65 37.45
CA LEU A 193 -2.13 0.79 37.68
C LEU A 193 -2.75 1.14 39.04
N SER A 194 -2.17 2.12 39.73
CA SER A 194 -2.76 2.74 40.90
C SER A 194 -4.02 3.52 40.51
N ILE A 195 -4.86 3.88 41.49
CA ILE A 195 -6.04 4.70 41.24
C ILE A 195 -5.65 6.02 40.56
N PHE A 196 -4.58 6.66 41.03
CA PHE A 196 -4.05 7.88 40.41
C PHE A 196 -3.46 7.64 39.02
N GLY A 197 -2.81 6.50 38.80
CA GLY A 197 -2.35 6.08 37.48
C GLY A 197 -3.48 5.90 36.48
N LYS A 198 -4.58 5.25 36.89
CA LYS A 198 -5.80 5.10 36.07
C LYS A 198 -6.42 6.46 35.72
N LEU A 199 -6.54 7.36 36.69
CA LEU A 199 -7.05 8.71 36.47
C LEU A 199 -6.14 9.49 35.50
N ARG A 200 -4.82 9.48 35.74
CA ARG A 200 -3.82 10.13 34.88
C ARG A 200 -3.88 9.61 33.44
N ALA A 201 -4.03 8.31 33.25
CA ALA A 201 -4.17 7.69 31.94
C ALA A 201 -5.47 8.12 31.26
N GLY A 202 -6.60 8.07 31.98
CA GLY A 202 -7.91 8.47 31.45
C GLY A 202 -7.96 9.94 31.02
N PHE A 203 -7.51 10.86 31.88
CA PHE A 203 -7.46 12.28 31.55
C PHE A 203 -6.55 12.57 30.35
N GLY A 204 -5.36 11.98 30.32
CA GLY A 204 -4.44 12.20 29.20
C GLY A 204 -4.96 11.61 27.88
N ALA A 205 -5.61 10.43 27.90
CA ALA A 205 -6.23 9.82 26.73
C ALA A 205 -7.39 10.65 26.16
N LEU A 206 -8.10 11.40 27.00
CA LEU A 206 -9.14 12.36 26.62
C LEU A 206 -8.58 13.68 26.07
N GLY A 207 -7.29 13.97 26.29
CA GLY A 207 -6.62 15.17 25.79
C GLY A 207 -6.14 16.15 26.86
N PHE A 208 -6.31 15.84 28.15
CA PHE A 208 -5.77 16.66 29.25
C PHE A 208 -4.28 16.33 29.47
N LYS A 209 -3.44 16.84 28.58
CA LYS A 209 -2.01 16.57 28.49
C LYS A 209 -1.25 17.77 27.92
N PRO A 210 0.08 17.84 28.13
CA PRO A 210 0.91 18.84 27.46
C PRO A 210 0.84 18.72 25.92
N PRO A 211 1.05 19.84 25.19
CA PRO A 211 1.13 19.81 23.72
C PRO A 211 2.31 18.93 23.26
N PRO A 212 2.21 18.32 22.07
CA PRO A 212 3.35 17.61 21.49
C PRO A 212 4.51 18.59 21.19
N PRO A 213 5.77 18.13 21.24
CA PRO A 213 6.92 18.94 20.86
C PRO A 213 7.00 19.13 19.34
N ASP A 214 7.73 20.15 18.87
CA ASP A 214 7.97 20.46 17.44
C ASP A 214 8.99 19.50 16.78
N ARG A 215 9.04 18.24 17.23
CA ARG A 215 9.90 17.19 16.69
C ARG A 215 9.25 15.83 16.84
N GLU A 216 9.80 14.84 16.14
CA GLU A 216 9.39 13.45 16.34
C GLU A 216 9.68 12.99 17.78
N GLU A 217 8.68 12.34 18.38
CA GLU A 217 8.75 11.79 19.73
C GLU A 217 9.16 10.32 19.73
N SER A 218 9.88 9.92 20.78
CA SER A 218 10.02 8.52 21.10
C SER A 218 8.71 7.93 21.65
N VAL A 219 8.63 6.60 21.69
CA VAL A 219 7.50 5.89 22.32
C VAL A 219 7.39 6.26 23.79
N GLU A 220 8.51 6.40 24.50
CA GLU A 220 8.51 6.85 25.89
C GLU A 220 7.93 8.25 26.06
N GLU A 221 8.42 9.22 25.29
CA GLU A 221 7.97 10.61 25.36
C GLU A 221 6.47 10.71 25.09
N PHE A 222 6.01 10.10 24.00
CA PHE A 222 4.61 10.11 23.60
C PHE A 222 3.72 9.49 24.68
N VAL A 223 4.09 8.33 25.22
CA VAL A 223 3.25 7.60 26.17
C VAL A 223 3.24 8.28 27.53
N ARG A 224 4.37 8.74 28.06
CA ARG A 224 4.40 9.48 29.33
C ARG A 224 3.60 10.77 29.22
N ARG A 225 3.70 11.49 28.11
CA ARG A 225 2.89 12.70 27.85
C ARG A 225 1.40 12.37 27.77
N ASN A 226 1.01 11.36 26.99
CA ASN A 226 -0.40 11.04 26.77
C ASN A 226 -1.05 10.28 27.93
N LEU A 227 -0.34 9.44 28.67
CA LEU A 227 -0.96 8.47 29.61
C LEU A 227 -0.30 8.41 30.98
N GLY A 228 0.89 9.00 31.12
CA GLY A 228 1.64 9.04 32.37
C GLY A 228 2.58 7.86 32.59
N ASP A 229 3.40 8.00 33.64
CA ASP A 229 4.55 7.13 33.91
C ASP A 229 4.16 5.69 34.20
N GLU A 230 3.08 5.47 34.95
CA GLU A 230 2.67 4.11 35.30
C GLU A 230 2.26 3.29 34.06
N VAL A 231 1.61 3.91 33.07
CA VAL A 231 1.26 3.23 31.82
C VAL A 231 2.51 2.91 31.02
N PHE A 232 3.45 3.85 30.97
CA PHE A 232 4.72 3.61 30.32
C PHE A 232 5.47 2.44 30.97
N GLU A 233 5.78 2.53 32.26
CA GLU A 233 6.65 1.59 32.98
C GLU A 233 6.05 0.19 33.11
N ARG A 234 4.72 0.09 33.24
CA ARG A 234 4.05 -1.16 33.59
C ARG A 234 3.37 -1.85 32.42
N LEU A 235 3.23 -1.17 31.28
CA LEU A 235 2.57 -1.73 30.09
C LEU A 235 3.39 -1.53 28.83
N ILE A 236 3.86 -0.31 28.55
CA ILE A 236 4.48 -0.01 27.24
C ILE A 236 5.97 -0.36 27.19
N GLU A 237 6.75 -0.07 28.22
CA GLU A 237 8.16 -0.49 28.32
C GLU A 237 8.29 -2.01 28.16
N PRO A 238 7.63 -2.85 28.99
CA PRO A 238 7.72 -4.31 28.84
C PRO A 238 7.18 -4.80 27.49
N PHE A 239 6.24 -4.08 26.87
CA PHE A 239 5.76 -4.38 25.52
C PHE A 239 6.83 -4.09 24.45
N CYS A 240 7.49 -2.94 24.51
CA CYS A 240 8.53 -2.57 23.56
C CYS A 240 9.75 -3.49 23.69
N SER A 241 10.20 -3.74 24.92
CA SER A 241 11.32 -4.65 25.17
C SER A 241 10.95 -6.11 24.85
N GLY A 242 9.73 -6.54 25.15
CA GLY A 242 9.26 -7.91 24.88
C GLY A 242 8.98 -8.24 23.41
N VAL A 243 8.46 -7.28 22.63
CA VAL A 243 8.00 -7.51 21.25
C VAL A 243 9.00 -7.02 20.21
N TYR A 244 9.64 -5.87 20.44
CA TYR A 244 10.62 -5.30 19.51
C TYR A 244 12.06 -5.60 19.93
N ALA A 245 12.27 -6.19 21.12
CA ALA A 245 13.59 -6.25 21.76
C ALA A 245 14.25 -4.85 21.82
N GLY A 246 13.43 -3.81 21.93
CA GLY A 246 13.81 -2.43 21.68
C GLY A 246 13.83 -1.57 22.93
N ASP A 247 14.50 -0.43 22.80
CA ASP A 247 14.56 0.62 23.80
C ASP A 247 13.49 1.69 23.48
N PRO A 248 12.39 1.76 24.25
CA PRO A 248 11.30 2.69 23.96
C PRO A 248 11.71 4.17 24.04
N ALA A 249 12.82 4.51 24.69
CA ALA A 249 13.38 5.86 24.69
C ALA A 249 13.91 6.28 23.31
N LYS A 250 14.23 5.29 22.45
CA LYS A 250 14.81 5.49 21.12
C LYS A 250 13.85 5.17 19.98
N LEU A 251 12.90 4.26 20.21
CA LEU A 251 11.89 3.89 19.21
C LEU A 251 11.01 5.09 18.86
N SER A 252 10.79 5.33 17.57
CA SER A 252 9.86 6.34 17.06
C SER A 252 8.42 5.92 17.30
N MET A 253 7.61 6.80 17.90
CA MET A 253 6.17 6.56 18.01
C MET A 253 5.50 6.51 16.63
N LYS A 254 5.91 7.38 15.71
CA LYS A 254 5.36 7.49 14.35
C LYS A 254 5.65 6.25 13.50
N ALA A 255 6.87 5.70 13.59
CA ALA A 255 7.30 4.55 12.80
C ALA A 255 6.88 3.22 13.44
N ALA A 256 7.05 3.07 14.76
CA ALA A 256 6.77 1.81 15.44
C ALA A 256 5.29 1.62 15.78
N PHE A 257 4.56 2.71 16.07
CA PHE A 257 3.16 2.70 16.53
C PHE A 257 2.29 3.72 15.77
N GLY A 258 2.50 3.80 14.45
CA GLY A 258 1.91 4.80 13.55
C GLY A 258 0.39 4.95 13.70
N LYS A 259 -0.38 3.87 13.89
CA LYS A 259 -1.83 3.98 14.13
C LYS A 259 -2.19 4.82 15.33
N VAL A 260 -1.54 4.54 16.47
CA VAL A 260 -1.85 5.23 17.73
C VAL A 260 -1.38 6.68 17.64
N TRP A 261 -0.22 6.91 17.02
CA TRP A 261 0.27 8.25 16.72
C TRP A 261 -0.74 9.05 15.88
N LYS A 262 -1.29 8.45 14.80
CA LYS A 262 -2.31 9.08 13.94
C LYS A 262 -3.59 9.45 14.69
N LEU A 263 -4.03 8.64 15.67
CA LEU A 263 -5.22 8.96 16.47
C LEU A 263 -5.07 10.30 17.20
N GLU A 264 -3.89 10.55 17.76
CA GLU A 264 -3.60 11.82 18.43
C GLU A 264 -3.33 12.94 17.42
N HIS A 265 -2.48 12.68 16.42
CA HIS A 265 -2.02 13.69 15.48
C HIS A 265 -3.18 14.32 14.69
N PHE A 266 -4.13 13.52 14.22
CA PHE A 266 -5.24 14.01 13.39
C PHE A 266 -6.49 14.41 14.18
N HIS A 267 -6.62 13.99 15.44
CA HIS A 267 -7.85 14.21 16.21
C HIS A 267 -7.63 14.87 17.58
N GLY A 268 -6.40 15.22 17.94
CA GLY A 268 -6.00 15.91 19.16
C GLY A 268 -5.87 15.02 20.40
N SER A 269 -6.67 13.95 20.49
CA SER A 269 -6.59 12.96 21.57
C SER A 269 -6.83 11.54 21.10
N ILE A 270 -6.29 10.57 21.82
CA ILE A 270 -6.33 9.16 21.44
C ILE A 270 -7.77 8.63 21.45
N VAL A 271 -8.57 9.01 22.46
CA VAL A 271 -9.98 8.60 22.56
C VAL A 271 -10.82 9.23 21.46
N LYS A 272 -10.66 10.54 21.21
CA LYS A 272 -11.40 11.22 20.14
C LYS A 272 -11.07 10.61 18.78
N GLY A 273 -9.79 10.33 18.53
CA GLY A 273 -9.38 9.63 17.32
C GLY A 273 -9.97 8.23 17.19
N ALA A 274 -9.97 7.44 18.27
CA ALA A 274 -10.55 6.10 18.24
C ALA A 274 -12.07 6.13 17.95
N ILE A 275 -12.80 7.07 18.56
CA ILE A 275 -14.24 7.26 18.31
C ILE A 275 -14.48 7.63 16.85
N ASN A 276 -13.72 8.59 16.32
CA ASN A 276 -13.84 9.02 14.92
C ASN A 276 -13.58 7.85 13.97
N VAL A 277 -12.49 7.09 14.15
CA VAL A 277 -12.19 5.90 13.32
C VAL A 277 -13.29 4.84 13.39
N ILE A 278 -13.91 4.63 14.57
CA ILE A 278 -15.04 3.69 14.71
C ILE A 278 -16.29 4.21 14.00
N GLN A 279 -16.59 5.50 14.12
CA GLN A 279 -17.73 6.12 13.44
C GLN A 279 -17.54 6.07 11.92
N GLU A 280 -16.33 6.34 11.43
CA GLU A 280 -15.96 6.26 10.03
C GLU A 280 -16.11 4.84 9.47
N LYS A 281 -15.63 3.82 10.18
CA LYS A 281 -15.84 2.43 9.77
C LYS A 281 -17.31 2.00 9.74
N LYS A 282 -18.18 2.66 10.52
CA LYS A 282 -19.63 2.42 10.49
C LYS A 282 -20.29 3.11 9.29
N LYS A 283 -19.80 4.31 8.91
CA LYS A 283 -20.27 5.03 7.73
C LYS A 283 -19.79 4.40 6.43
N ASN A 284 -18.52 3.99 6.40
CA ASN A 284 -17.81 3.45 5.25
C ASN A 284 -17.30 2.03 5.58
N PRO A 285 -18.15 0.99 5.48
CA PRO A 285 -17.74 -0.37 5.79
C PRO A 285 -16.67 -0.88 4.80
N PRO A 286 -15.66 -1.65 5.26
CA PRO A 286 -14.66 -2.22 4.37
C PRO A 286 -15.28 -3.22 3.39
N PRO A 287 -14.63 -3.46 2.23
CA PRO A 287 -15.11 -4.41 1.24
C PRO A 287 -15.30 -5.82 1.83
N PRO A 288 -16.18 -6.65 1.24
CA PRO A 288 -16.45 -8.00 1.71
C PRO A 288 -15.17 -8.82 1.82
N ARG A 289 -14.99 -9.46 2.97
CA ARG A 289 -13.85 -10.34 3.25
C ARG A 289 -13.90 -11.57 2.34
N ASP A 290 -12.74 -12.03 1.85
CA ASP A 290 -12.65 -13.25 1.02
C ASP A 290 -13.28 -14.45 1.77
N PRO A 291 -14.32 -15.08 1.20
CA PRO A 291 -15.05 -16.18 1.83
C PRO A 291 -14.20 -17.42 2.16
N ARG A 292 -13.03 -17.57 1.53
CA ARG A 292 -12.10 -18.68 1.79
C ARG A 292 -11.36 -18.51 3.11
N LEU A 293 -11.31 -17.30 3.66
CA LEU A 293 -10.53 -16.99 4.85
C LEU A 293 -11.23 -17.46 6.14
N PRO A 294 -10.54 -18.20 7.02
CA PRO A 294 -11.11 -18.55 8.33
C PRO A 294 -11.32 -17.28 9.15
N THR A 295 -12.36 -17.22 9.97
CA THR A 295 -12.65 -16.06 10.84
C THR A 295 -11.97 -16.24 12.20
N PRO A 296 -10.93 -15.46 12.53
CA PRO A 296 -10.31 -15.51 13.86
C PRO A 296 -11.30 -14.99 14.92
N LYS A 297 -11.26 -15.59 16.11
CA LYS A 297 -12.01 -15.10 17.28
C LYS A 297 -11.09 -14.27 18.16
N GLY A 298 -11.61 -13.18 18.73
CA GLY A 298 -10.96 -12.40 19.78
C GLY A 298 -9.49 -12.02 19.48
N GLN A 299 -8.65 -12.03 20.53
CA GLN A 299 -7.22 -11.72 20.43
C GLN A 299 -6.35 -12.98 20.21
N THR A 300 -6.79 -13.87 19.32
CA THR A 300 -6.03 -15.09 19.00
C THR A 300 -4.74 -14.79 18.21
N VAL A 301 -3.77 -15.70 18.31
CA VAL A 301 -2.58 -15.79 17.46
C VAL A 301 -2.58 -17.11 16.71
N GLY A 302 -1.94 -17.13 15.53
CA GLY A 302 -1.84 -18.29 14.68
C GLY A 302 -0.44 -18.92 14.71
N SER A 303 -0.41 -20.23 14.55
CA SER A 303 0.74 -21.05 14.14
C SER A 303 0.24 -22.16 13.21
N PHE A 304 1.08 -23.14 12.91
CA PHE A 304 0.69 -24.34 12.14
C PHE A 304 1.03 -25.61 12.93
N ARG A 305 0.38 -26.74 12.60
CA ARG A 305 0.59 -28.01 13.34
C ARG A 305 2.07 -28.41 13.38
N LYS A 306 2.82 -28.21 12.29
CA LYS A 306 4.27 -28.46 12.20
C LYS A 306 5.12 -27.20 12.37
N GLY A 307 4.62 -26.24 13.15
CA GLY A 307 5.25 -24.95 13.41
C GLY A 307 5.32 -24.01 12.21
N LEU A 308 5.87 -22.83 12.46
CA LEU A 308 5.82 -21.71 11.51
C LEU A 308 6.59 -21.96 10.21
N SER A 309 7.57 -22.87 10.20
CA SER A 309 8.26 -23.28 8.97
C SER A 309 7.31 -23.93 7.94
N THR A 310 6.11 -24.36 8.34
CA THR A 310 5.09 -24.89 7.43
C THR A 310 4.76 -23.94 6.28
N LEU A 311 4.51 -22.66 6.59
CA LEU A 311 4.11 -21.68 5.58
C LEU A 311 5.19 -21.38 4.54
N PRO A 312 6.43 -20.97 4.91
CA PRO A 312 7.46 -20.69 3.92
C PRO A 312 7.82 -21.94 3.09
N ASN A 313 7.82 -23.14 3.70
CA ASN A 313 8.07 -24.37 2.97
C ASN A 313 6.95 -24.68 1.97
N ALA A 314 5.69 -24.47 2.34
CA ALA A 314 4.55 -24.66 1.45
C ALA A 314 4.55 -23.68 0.27
N ILE A 315 4.89 -22.40 0.53
CA ILE A 315 5.05 -21.40 -0.53
C ILE A 315 6.18 -21.82 -1.48
N ALA A 316 7.36 -22.18 -0.95
CA ALA A 316 8.47 -22.60 -1.78
C ALA A 316 8.15 -23.86 -2.61
N ALA A 317 7.46 -24.84 -2.02
CA ALA A 317 7.01 -26.03 -2.74
C ALA A 317 6.03 -25.70 -3.88
N LYS A 318 5.14 -24.73 -3.69
CA LYS A 318 4.23 -24.24 -4.75
C LYS A 318 4.95 -23.49 -5.87
N LEU A 319 6.03 -22.79 -5.53
CA LEU A 319 6.84 -22.03 -6.49
C LEU A 319 7.81 -22.93 -7.29
N GLY A 320 8.20 -24.08 -6.73
CA GLY A 320 9.04 -25.09 -7.40
C GLY A 320 10.42 -24.55 -7.76
N ASP A 321 10.86 -24.81 -8.99
CA ASP A 321 12.21 -24.50 -9.47
C ASP A 321 12.55 -23.00 -9.52
N LYS A 322 11.56 -22.12 -9.31
CA LYS A 322 11.74 -20.68 -9.17
C LYS A 322 12.45 -20.28 -7.89
N VAL A 323 12.53 -21.16 -6.90
CA VAL A 323 13.22 -20.90 -5.64
C VAL A 323 14.57 -21.60 -5.63
N LYS A 324 15.65 -20.81 -5.60
CA LYS A 324 17.03 -21.30 -5.55
C LYS A 324 17.64 -21.03 -4.18
N VAL A 325 17.86 -22.09 -3.41
CA VAL A 325 18.64 -22.06 -2.16
C VAL A 325 20.13 -22.24 -2.45
N ASN A 326 20.99 -21.84 -1.52
CA ASN A 326 22.46 -21.75 -1.71
C ASN A 326 22.88 -20.82 -2.87
N TRP A 327 22.04 -19.85 -3.24
CA TRP A 327 22.35 -18.83 -4.23
C TRP A 327 22.57 -17.50 -3.53
N LYS A 328 23.84 -17.21 -3.24
CA LYS A 328 24.23 -15.98 -2.55
C LYS A 328 24.60 -14.93 -3.59
N LEU A 329 23.85 -13.83 -3.62
CA LEU A 329 24.17 -12.70 -4.49
C LEU A 329 25.48 -12.03 -4.03
N GLU A 330 26.44 -11.93 -4.92
CA GLU A 330 27.75 -11.29 -4.69
C GLU A 330 27.76 -9.84 -5.18
N SER A 331 27.25 -9.58 -6.39
CA SER A 331 27.26 -8.25 -6.99
C SER A 331 26.01 -7.97 -7.84
N ILE A 332 25.69 -6.68 -7.93
CA ILE A 332 24.67 -6.12 -8.81
C ILE A 332 25.38 -5.13 -9.72
N GLU A 333 25.24 -5.31 -11.03
CA GLU A 333 25.77 -4.40 -12.04
C GLU A 333 24.61 -3.87 -12.88
N LYS A 334 24.59 -2.57 -13.18
CA LYS A 334 23.64 -1.99 -14.12
C LYS A 334 24.26 -2.04 -15.52
N SER A 335 23.57 -2.68 -16.45
CA SER A 335 23.92 -2.74 -17.87
C SER A 335 23.49 -1.45 -18.59
N GLY A 336 24.08 -1.18 -19.75
CA GLY A 336 23.87 0.06 -20.52
C GLY A 336 22.47 0.20 -21.15
N ASP A 337 21.72 -0.90 -21.22
CA ASP A 337 20.33 -1.04 -21.69
C ASP A 337 19.28 -0.81 -20.58
N GLY A 338 19.72 -0.54 -19.34
CA GLY A 338 18.85 -0.38 -18.18
C GLY A 338 18.50 -1.68 -17.46
N GLU A 339 19.04 -2.82 -17.90
CA GLU A 339 18.93 -4.10 -17.19
C GLU A 339 19.97 -4.25 -16.08
N TYR A 340 19.76 -5.23 -15.22
CA TYR A 340 20.68 -5.59 -14.14
C TYR A 340 21.28 -6.96 -14.36
N ARG A 341 22.59 -7.06 -14.16
CA ARG A 341 23.34 -8.32 -14.13
C ARG A 341 23.66 -8.68 -12.68
N LEU A 342 23.18 -9.83 -12.26
CA LEU A 342 23.33 -10.37 -10.91
C LEU A 342 24.31 -11.53 -10.90
N THR A 343 25.40 -11.41 -10.14
CA THR A 343 26.39 -12.49 -9.99
C THR A 343 26.16 -13.24 -8.69
N TYR A 344 25.95 -14.54 -8.79
CA TYR A 344 25.69 -15.44 -7.67
C TYR A 344 26.84 -16.41 -7.43
N GLU A 345 27.19 -16.59 -6.16
CA GLU A 345 27.93 -17.75 -5.67
C GLU A 345 26.94 -18.90 -5.45
N THR A 346 27.18 -20.05 -6.10
CA THR A 346 26.34 -21.25 -6.01
C THR A 346 27.18 -22.52 -5.80
N PRO A 347 26.60 -23.65 -5.36
CA PRO A 347 27.34 -24.91 -5.24
C PRO A 347 27.92 -25.43 -6.57
N GLN A 348 27.41 -24.95 -7.71
CA GLN A 348 27.88 -25.32 -9.04
C GLN A 348 28.88 -24.30 -9.63
N GLY A 349 29.38 -23.37 -8.82
CA GLY A 349 30.23 -22.26 -9.24
C GLY A 349 29.46 -20.96 -9.43
N LYS A 350 30.12 -19.96 -10.02
CA LYS A 350 29.48 -18.66 -10.25
C LYS A 350 28.40 -18.76 -11.32
N LYS A 351 27.27 -18.11 -11.07
CA LYS A 351 26.14 -17.99 -12.01
C LYS A 351 25.82 -16.53 -12.22
N VAL A 352 25.45 -16.17 -13.45
CA VAL A 352 25.05 -14.82 -13.81
C VAL A 352 23.61 -14.86 -14.29
N VAL A 353 22.81 -13.94 -13.75
CA VAL A 353 21.38 -13.80 -14.07
C VAL A 353 21.14 -12.36 -14.54
N SER A 354 20.44 -12.20 -15.65
CA SER A 354 19.98 -10.89 -16.13
C SER A 354 18.55 -10.62 -15.66
N THR A 355 18.24 -9.40 -15.25
CA THR A 355 16.89 -9.01 -14.83
C THR A 355 16.58 -7.54 -15.02
N LYS A 356 15.31 -7.21 -15.28
CA LYS A 356 14.83 -5.82 -15.36
C LYS A 356 14.52 -5.23 -13.99
N SER A 357 14.23 -6.06 -12.99
CA SER A 357 13.89 -5.61 -11.65
C SER A 357 14.44 -6.51 -10.56
N ILE A 358 14.76 -5.90 -9.41
CA ILE A 358 15.31 -6.56 -8.24
C ILE A 358 14.50 -6.17 -7.01
N VAL A 359 13.96 -7.15 -6.28
CA VAL A 359 13.38 -6.91 -4.95
C VAL A 359 14.33 -7.41 -3.88
N LEU A 360 14.94 -6.48 -3.16
CA LEU A 360 15.83 -6.77 -2.04
C LEU A 360 15.01 -6.95 -0.76
N THR A 361 14.71 -8.20 -0.39
CA THR A 361 14.05 -8.54 0.88
C THR A 361 15.03 -9.00 1.96
N VAL A 362 16.33 -8.90 1.67
CA VAL A 362 17.43 -9.14 2.60
C VAL A 362 17.47 -8.07 3.70
N PRO A 363 18.11 -8.34 4.85
CA PRO A 363 18.31 -7.32 5.89
C PRO A 363 19.04 -6.07 5.36
N SER A 364 18.76 -4.90 5.93
CA SER A 364 19.34 -3.63 5.44
C SER A 364 20.87 -3.64 5.43
N TYR A 365 21.53 -4.33 6.36
CA TYR A 365 22.99 -4.43 6.40
C TYR A 365 23.57 -5.27 5.24
N ILE A 366 22.80 -6.19 4.66
CA ILE A 366 23.18 -6.91 3.44
C ILE A 366 22.87 -6.06 2.21
N ALA A 367 21.69 -5.44 2.16
CA ALA A 367 21.32 -4.52 1.08
C ALA A 367 22.33 -3.36 0.97
N LYS A 368 22.84 -2.86 2.11
CA LYS A 368 23.92 -1.88 2.21
C LYS A 368 25.15 -2.31 1.40
N ASP A 369 25.67 -3.51 1.68
CA ASP A 369 26.88 -4.01 1.02
C ASP A 369 26.64 -4.26 -0.48
N LEU A 370 25.47 -4.81 -0.85
CA LEU A 370 25.10 -5.05 -2.26
C LEU A 370 24.94 -3.77 -3.08
N LEU A 371 24.46 -2.69 -2.46
CA LEU A 371 24.20 -1.41 -3.13
C LEU A 371 25.36 -0.42 -3.02
N ALA A 372 26.37 -0.68 -2.18
CA ALA A 372 27.53 0.20 -2.02
C ALA A 372 28.26 0.51 -3.34
N PRO A 373 28.45 -0.44 -4.27
CA PRO A 373 29.08 -0.14 -5.56
C PRO A 373 28.21 0.71 -6.50
N LEU A 374 26.90 0.77 -6.27
CA LEU A 374 25.92 1.42 -7.15
C LEU A 374 25.48 2.79 -6.64
N SER A 375 25.35 2.97 -5.32
CA SER A 375 24.95 4.22 -4.68
C SER A 375 25.48 4.30 -3.26
N GLU A 376 26.53 5.10 -3.06
CA GLU A 376 27.09 5.37 -1.74
C GLU A 376 26.05 6.00 -0.81
N LYS A 377 25.20 6.90 -1.32
CA LYS A 377 24.13 7.54 -0.55
C LYS A 377 23.11 6.52 -0.02
N THR A 378 22.64 5.61 -0.87
CA THR A 378 21.72 4.54 -0.43
C THR A 378 22.38 3.62 0.57
N SER A 379 23.63 3.22 0.32
CA SER A 379 24.42 2.41 1.25
C SER A 379 24.55 3.09 2.62
N ASN A 380 24.98 4.35 2.66
CA ASN A 380 25.13 5.11 3.90
C ASN A 380 23.81 5.26 4.67
N ALA A 381 22.68 5.42 3.99
CA ALA A 381 21.37 5.42 4.63
C ALA A 381 21.01 4.03 5.22
N LEU A 382 21.20 2.95 4.46
CA LEU A 382 20.92 1.58 4.90
C LEU A 382 21.82 1.13 6.06
N ALA A 383 23.02 1.70 6.18
CA ALA A 383 23.94 1.46 7.29
C ALA A 383 23.43 1.95 8.65
N LYS A 384 22.52 2.95 8.66
CA LYS A 384 22.00 3.57 9.89
C LYS A 384 21.00 2.69 10.65
N PHE A 385 20.40 1.68 10.01
CA PHE A 385 19.43 0.80 10.67
C PHE A 385 20.12 -0.10 11.71
N TYR A 386 19.70 0.02 12.96
CA TYR A 386 20.24 -0.75 14.08
C TYR A 386 19.46 -2.04 14.33
N TYR A 387 20.17 -3.12 14.68
CA TYR A 387 19.61 -4.44 15.02
C TYR A 387 20.28 -4.95 16.30
N PRO A 388 19.58 -5.00 17.46
CA PRO A 388 20.10 -5.61 18.66
C PRO A 388 20.17 -7.14 18.54
N PRO A 389 21.05 -7.77 19.34
CA PRO A 389 21.09 -9.21 19.46
C PRO A 389 19.97 -9.73 20.36
N VAL A 390 19.42 -10.90 20.05
CA VAL A 390 18.41 -11.58 20.88
C VAL A 390 18.69 -13.07 20.88
N ALA A 391 18.65 -13.70 22.04
CA ALA A 391 18.66 -15.16 22.17
C ALA A 391 17.24 -15.69 22.42
N ALA A 392 16.86 -16.71 21.65
CA ALA A 392 15.68 -17.53 21.87
C ALA A 392 16.10 -18.80 22.62
N VAL A 393 15.55 -18.99 23.83
CA VAL A 393 15.92 -20.06 24.75
C VAL A 393 14.68 -20.90 25.06
N THR A 394 14.67 -22.11 24.51
CA THR A 394 13.59 -23.08 24.71
C THR A 394 13.98 -24.07 25.79
N ILE A 395 13.22 -24.07 26.88
CA ILE A 395 13.40 -24.98 28.00
C ILE A 395 12.08 -25.62 28.40
N SER A 396 12.16 -26.79 29.02
CA SER A 396 10.98 -27.47 29.56
C SER A 396 11.18 -27.93 31.00
N TYR A 397 10.05 -27.92 31.73
CA TYR A 397 9.96 -28.42 33.10
C TYR A 397 8.86 -29.48 33.19
N PRO A 398 8.94 -30.44 34.13
CA PRO A 398 7.78 -31.23 34.49
C PRO A 398 6.68 -30.31 35.03
N LYS A 399 5.41 -30.63 34.78
CA LYS A 399 4.27 -29.82 35.29
C LYS A 399 4.31 -29.63 36.80
N SER A 400 4.79 -30.62 37.54
CA SER A 400 4.96 -30.57 39.00
C SER A 400 5.95 -29.50 39.49
N ALA A 401 6.86 -29.05 38.62
CA ALA A 401 7.80 -27.96 38.92
C ALA A 401 7.20 -26.56 38.78
N ILE A 402 6.03 -26.42 38.15
CA ILE A 402 5.34 -25.12 38.04
C ILE A 402 4.66 -24.80 39.38
N LYS A 403 4.69 -23.52 39.77
CA LYS A 403 4.02 -23.04 41.00
C LYS A 403 2.51 -23.31 40.94
N GLU A 404 1.93 -23.74 42.06
CA GLU A 404 0.55 -24.24 42.11
C GLU A 404 -0.48 -23.16 41.75
N GLU A 405 -0.25 -21.92 42.16
CA GLU A 405 -1.08 -20.76 41.81
C GLU A 405 -1.07 -20.42 40.32
N ARG A 406 -0.21 -21.05 39.53
CA ARG A 406 -0.10 -20.89 38.07
C ARG A 406 -0.76 -22.03 37.29
N ILE A 407 -1.16 -23.09 37.98
CA ILE A 407 -1.85 -24.23 37.38
C ILE A 407 -3.35 -24.06 37.58
N VAL A 408 -4.08 -23.90 36.48
CA VAL A 408 -5.55 -23.77 36.46
C VAL A 408 -6.11 -24.93 35.63
N ASP A 409 -7.01 -25.71 36.22
CA ASP A 409 -7.56 -26.94 35.63
C ASP A 409 -6.46 -27.92 35.20
N GLY A 410 -5.41 -28.05 36.01
CA GLY A 410 -4.30 -28.98 35.76
C GLY A 410 -3.34 -28.54 34.64
N GLN A 411 -3.47 -27.32 34.12
CA GLN A 411 -2.63 -26.79 33.04
C GLN A 411 -2.06 -25.40 33.41
N LEU A 412 -0.87 -25.10 32.89
CA LEU A 412 -0.41 -23.71 32.86
C LEU A 412 -1.26 -22.97 31.82
N LYS A 413 -2.15 -22.07 32.25
CA LYS A 413 -2.96 -21.26 31.34
C LYS A 413 -2.33 -19.89 31.10
N GLY A 414 -2.26 -19.49 29.84
CA GLY A 414 -1.80 -18.16 29.45
C GLY A 414 -1.09 -18.15 28.11
N PHE A 415 -1.02 -16.93 27.55
CA PHE A 415 -0.21 -16.64 26.38
C PHE A 415 1.28 -16.60 26.76
N GLY A 416 1.57 -15.96 27.89
CA GLY A 416 2.92 -15.69 28.34
C GLY A 416 2.99 -14.41 29.14
N GLN A 417 4.21 -13.96 29.35
CA GLN A 417 4.53 -12.86 30.26
C GLN A 417 5.63 -11.97 29.70
N LEU A 418 5.56 -10.69 30.07
CA LEU A 418 6.55 -9.67 29.76
C LEU A 418 7.14 -9.11 31.06
N HIS A 419 8.41 -8.71 31.01
CA HIS A 419 9.16 -8.38 32.22
C HIS A 419 9.74 -6.97 32.13
N PRO A 420 9.18 -6.00 32.89
CA PRO A 420 9.74 -4.66 32.94
C PRO A 420 11.15 -4.69 33.51
N ARG A 421 12.08 -3.93 32.92
CA ARG A 421 13.49 -3.94 33.36
C ARG A 421 13.65 -3.51 34.81
N SER A 422 12.79 -2.61 35.28
CA SER A 422 12.77 -2.12 36.66
C SER A 422 12.53 -3.21 37.71
N GLN A 423 12.06 -4.39 37.31
CA GLN A 423 11.76 -5.51 38.20
C GLN A 423 12.95 -6.47 38.39
N GLY A 424 14.13 -6.15 37.82
CA GLY A 424 15.35 -6.95 38.00
C GLY A 424 15.36 -8.29 37.26
N ILE A 425 14.45 -8.46 36.28
CA ILE A 425 14.36 -9.64 35.41
C ILE A 425 15.16 -9.37 34.14
N GLN A 426 16.01 -10.31 33.71
CA GLN A 426 16.90 -10.16 32.56
C GLN A 426 16.28 -10.70 31.26
N THR A 427 15.45 -11.73 31.32
CA THR A 427 14.64 -12.21 30.18
C THR A 427 13.62 -11.15 29.75
N LEU A 428 13.48 -10.86 28.46
CA LEU A 428 12.53 -9.89 27.89
C LEU A 428 11.07 -10.33 28.06
N GLY A 429 10.82 -11.62 27.85
CA GLY A 429 9.50 -12.21 27.98
C GLY A 429 9.56 -13.73 27.79
N THR A 430 8.50 -14.40 28.24
CA THR A 430 8.36 -15.86 28.17
C THR A 430 7.01 -16.22 27.56
N LEU A 431 7.03 -17.03 26.51
CA LEU A 431 5.84 -17.61 25.89
C LEU A 431 5.60 -19.00 26.46
N TYR A 432 4.34 -19.30 26.75
CA TYR A 432 3.93 -20.61 27.23
C TYR A 432 3.59 -21.50 26.02
N SER A 433 4.60 -21.94 25.29
CA SER A 433 4.45 -22.56 23.96
C SER A 433 3.51 -23.77 23.95
N SER A 434 3.60 -24.65 24.95
CA SER A 434 2.73 -25.83 25.07
C SER A 434 1.31 -25.51 25.58
N SER A 435 1.10 -24.34 26.17
CA SER A 435 -0.23 -23.82 26.53
C SER A 435 -0.92 -23.20 25.31
N LEU A 436 -0.17 -22.44 24.51
CA LEU A 436 -0.69 -21.75 23.34
C LEU A 436 -1.06 -22.69 22.20
N PHE A 437 -0.22 -23.68 21.95
CA PHE A 437 -0.38 -24.60 20.82
C PHE A 437 -0.27 -26.04 21.30
N PRO A 438 -1.32 -26.86 21.12
CA PRO A 438 -1.27 -28.30 21.41
C PRO A 438 -0.18 -29.00 20.59
N GLY A 439 0.38 -30.09 21.13
CA GLY A 439 1.36 -30.92 20.42
C GLY A 439 2.79 -30.38 20.39
N ARG A 440 3.10 -29.33 21.16
CA ARG A 440 4.48 -28.79 21.27
C ARG A 440 5.36 -29.53 22.28
N ALA A 441 4.75 -30.24 23.22
CA ALA A 441 5.44 -30.96 24.28
C ALA A 441 4.59 -32.15 24.78
N PRO A 442 5.22 -33.15 25.44
CA PRO A 442 4.51 -34.21 26.15
C PRO A 442 3.52 -33.67 27.21
N GLU A 443 2.45 -34.42 27.48
CA GLU A 443 1.37 -33.98 28.36
C GLU A 443 1.79 -33.72 29.81
N ASP A 444 2.86 -34.32 30.31
CA ASP A 444 3.38 -34.13 31.67
C ASP A 444 4.39 -32.97 31.78
N ARG A 445 4.64 -32.27 30.66
CA ARG A 445 5.66 -31.23 30.54
C ARG A 445 5.06 -29.88 30.17
N VAL A 446 5.81 -28.83 30.50
CA VAL A 446 5.54 -27.46 30.04
C VAL A 446 6.75 -26.99 29.24
N LEU A 447 6.50 -26.48 28.03
CA LEU A 447 7.52 -25.91 27.16
C LEU A 447 7.42 -24.39 27.17
N LEU A 448 8.54 -23.74 27.47
CA LEU A 448 8.67 -22.30 27.59
C LEU A 448 9.69 -21.80 26.58
N LEU A 449 9.29 -20.81 25.77
CA LEU A 449 10.19 -20.08 24.89
C LEU A 449 10.47 -18.71 25.50
N ASN A 450 11.73 -18.47 25.83
CA ASN A 450 12.19 -17.25 26.49
C ASN A 450 13.02 -16.42 25.51
N TYR A 451 12.84 -15.11 25.53
CA TYR A 451 13.71 -14.18 24.82
C TYR A 451 14.56 -13.41 25.82
N ILE A 452 15.86 -13.25 25.53
CA ILE A 452 16.82 -12.49 26.34
C ILE A 452 17.77 -11.72 25.40
N GLY A 453 18.24 -10.56 25.83
CA GLY A 453 19.04 -9.67 25.00
C GLY A 453 18.30 -8.36 24.73
N GLY A 454 18.27 -7.95 23.46
CA GLY A 454 17.65 -6.72 23.01
C GLY A 454 18.57 -5.50 23.15
N ALA A 455 18.01 -4.32 22.83
CA ALA A 455 18.74 -3.06 22.79
C ALA A 455 19.34 -2.65 24.15
N THR A 456 18.83 -3.22 25.25
CA THR A 456 19.24 -2.91 26.62
C THR A 456 20.13 -3.98 27.25
N TYR A 457 20.42 -5.10 26.56
CA TYR A 457 21.28 -6.18 27.05
C TYR A 457 22.06 -6.84 25.90
N THR A 458 22.97 -6.07 25.29
CA THR A 458 23.68 -6.48 24.07
C THR A 458 24.81 -7.49 24.32
N GLN A 459 25.28 -7.62 25.56
CA GLN A 459 26.34 -8.56 25.97
C GLN A 459 25.98 -10.03 25.76
N ILE A 460 24.73 -10.36 25.44
CA ILE A 460 24.28 -11.74 25.19
C ILE A 460 25.08 -12.46 24.08
N THR A 461 25.71 -11.73 23.17
CA THR A 461 26.50 -12.30 22.06
C THR A 461 27.86 -12.85 22.48
N THR A 462 28.36 -12.48 23.66
CA THR A 462 29.66 -12.94 24.17
C THR A 462 29.54 -13.96 25.29
N MET A 463 28.31 -14.30 25.69
CA MET A 463 28.01 -15.24 26.77
C MET A 463 28.00 -16.68 26.26
N LYS A 464 28.32 -17.63 27.13
CA LYS A 464 28.14 -19.06 26.84
C LYS A 464 26.68 -19.44 26.94
N GLU A 465 26.24 -20.43 26.18
CA GLU A 465 24.85 -20.88 26.16
C GLU A 465 24.38 -21.32 27.55
N GLU A 466 25.25 -21.96 28.34
CA GLU A 466 24.94 -22.41 29.70
C GLU A 466 24.69 -21.25 30.66
N ASP A 467 25.41 -20.13 30.50
CA ASP A 467 25.23 -18.93 31.31
C ASP A 467 23.89 -18.25 30.95
N ILE A 468 23.55 -18.22 29.67
CA ILE A 468 22.26 -17.71 29.18
C ILE A 468 21.11 -18.54 29.77
N VAL A 469 21.20 -19.87 29.66
CA VAL A 469 20.21 -20.81 30.22
C VAL A 469 20.08 -20.63 31.74
N SER A 470 21.20 -20.45 32.44
CA SER A 470 21.19 -20.23 33.89
C SER A 470 20.45 -18.96 34.28
N ILE A 471 20.58 -17.88 33.50
CA ILE A 471 19.79 -16.65 33.70
C ILE A 471 18.30 -16.91 33.44
N VAL A 472 17.97 -17.60 32.36
CA VAL A 472 16.57 -17.92 32.02
C VAL A 472 15.91 -18.78 33.11
N ASP A 473 16.60 -19.81 33.61
CA ASP A 473 16.10 -20.65 34.70
C ASP A 473 15.93 -19.85 36.00
N LYS A 474 16.91 -19.01 36.35
CA LYS A 474 16.84 -18.12 37.51
C LYS A 474 15.61 -17.21 37.45
N ASP A 475 15.38 -16.55 36.33
CA ASP A 475 14.23 -15.67 36.12
C ASP A 475 12.91 -16.47 36.16
N ALA A 476 12.87 -17.65 35.53
CA ALA A 476 11.71 -18.53 35.56
C ALA A 476 11.34 -18.96 36.98
N ARG A 477 12.31 -19.24 37.87
CA ARG A 477 12.07 -19.59 39.28
C ARG A 477 11.52 -18.43 40.11
N ILE A 478 11.88 -17.19 39.78
CA ILE A 478 11.31 -16.00 40.42
C ILE A 478 9.79 -15.96 40.16
N MET A 479 9.36 -16.27 38.94
CA MET A 479 8.00 -15.96 38.48
C MET A 479 7.07 -17.19 38.41
N LEU A 480 7.54 -18.31 37.86
CA LEU A 480 6.70 -19.41 37.36
C LEU A 480 7.07 -20.79 37.93
N VAL A 481 8.34 -21.04 38.22
CA VAL A 481 8.88 -22.35 38.60
C VAL A 481 9.16 -22.40 40.10
N LYS A 482 8.95 -23.54 40.75
CA LYS A 482 9.26 -23.77 42.17
C LYS A 482 10.77 -23.66 42.41
N LYS A 483 11.17 -23.08 43.55
CA LYS A 483 12.59 -22.78 43.83
C LYS A 483 13.46 -24.05 43.84
N ASP A 484 12.92 -25.13 44.39
CA ASP A 484 13.51 -26.46 44.57
C ASP A 484 13.24 -27.42 43.41
N ALA A 485 12.61 -26.97 42.32
CA ALA A 485 12.37 -27.79 41.14
C ALA A 485 13.68 -28.29 40.50
N PRO A 486 13.65 -29.45 39.81
CA PRO A 486 14.79 -29.90 38.99
C PRO A 486 15.27 -28.85 37.99
N ALA A 487 16.49 -29.02 37.50
CA ALA A 487 17.00 -28.20 36.39
C ALA A 487 16.12 -28.38 35.14
N PRO A 488 15.97 -27.34 34.30
CA PRO A 488 15.24 -27.46 33.04
C PRO A 488 15.92 -28.45 32.10
N VAL A 489 15.12 -29.08 31.24
CA VAL A 489 15.65 -29.70 30.02
C VAL A 489 15.76 -28.60 28.96
N VAL A 490 16.97 -28.40 28.44
CA VAL A 490 17.26 -27.43 27.37
C VAL A 490 17.01 -28.10 26.03
N HIS A 491 16.16 -27.47 25.21
CA HIS A 491 15.83 -27.96 23.87
C HIS A 491 16.56 -27.18 22.79
N GLY A 492 16.69 -25.86 22.96
CA GLY A 492 17.42 -25.03 22.00
C GLY A 492 17.81 -23.68 22.57
N VAL A 493 19.02 -23.24 22.20
CA VAL A 493 19.54 -21.89 22.46
C VAL A 493 19.97 -21.32 21.12
N ARG A 494 19.23 -20.33 20.64
CA ARG A 494 19.56 -19.65 19.37
C ARG A 494 19.85 -18.18 19.62
N VAL A 495 21.12 -17.81 19.52
CA VAL A 495 21.54 -16.40 19.55
C VAL A 495 21.46 -15.82 18.14
N TRP A 496 20.66 -14.77 17.96
CA TRP A 496 20.62 -13.95 16.76
C TRP A 496 21.42 -12.67 17.01
N PRO A 497 22.63 -12.50 16.44
CA PRO A 497 23.45 -11.31 16.69
C PRO A 497 22.82 -10.01 16.17
N ARG A 498 21.98 -10.12 15.14
CA ARG A 498 21.20 -9.03 14.54
C ARG A 498 19.78 -9.52 14.33
N ALA A 499 18.92 -9.34 15.33
CA ALA A 499 17.61 -10.00 15.38
C ALA A 499 16.49 -9.18 14.72
N ILE A 500 16.20 -7.99 15.25
CA ILE A 500 15.00 -7.20 14.91
C ILE A 500 15.42 -5.76 14.56
N PRO A 501 15.09 -5.21 13.38
CA PRO A 501 15.40 -3.82 13.06
C PRO A 501 14.68 -2.88 14.03
N GLN A 502 15.41 -1.90 14.55
CA GLN A 502 14.87 -0.90 15.47
C GLN A 502 14.37 0.31 14.71
N PHE A 503 13.08 0.62 14.90
CA PHE A 503 12.44 1.77 14.25
C PHE A 503 12.66 2.99 15.11
N THR A 504 13.90 3.47 15.16
CA THR A 504 14.27 4.63 15.99
C THR A 504 13.68 5.93 15.46
N VAL A 505 13.71 7.00 16.25
CA VAL A 505 13.46 8.38 15.76
C VAL A 505 14.31 8.64 14.50
N GLY A 506 13.70 9.16 13.44
CA GLY A 506 14.29 9.35 12.11
C GLY A 506 14.28 8.12 11.20
N HIS A 507 13.64 7.00 11.60
CA HIS A 507 13.62 5.77 10.80
C HIS A 507 12.97 5.96 9.42
N LEU A 508 11.83 6.64 9.35
CA LEU A 508 11.14 6.89 8.07
C LEU A 508 11.94 7.83 7.16
N ASP A 509 12.60 8.83 7.73
CA ASP A 509 13.46 9.74 6.98
C ASP A 509 14.69 9.00 6.43
N THR A 510 15.29 8.12 7.23
CA THR A 510 16.40 7.24 6.80
C THR A 510 15.99 6.32 5.66
N LEU A 511 14.76 5.78 5.70
CA LEU A 511 14.23 4.95 4.62
C LEU A 511 13.99 5.77 3.35
N GLU A 512 13.54 7.02 3.48
CA GLU A 512 13.35 7.93 2.36
C GLU A 512 14.69 8.39 1.76
N ASP A 513 15.70 8.64 2.58
CA ASP A 513 17.08 8.90 2.13
C ASP A 513 17.62 7.75 1.28
N ALA A 514 17.38 6.50 1.71
CA ALA A 514 17.80 5.31 0.96
C ALA A 514 17.12 5.23 -0.41
N ARG A 515 15.81 5.52 -0.48
CA ARG A 515 15.03 5.56 -1.73
C ARG A 515 15.45 6.69 -2.65
N ASN A 516 15.67 7.88 -2.11
CA ASN A 516 16.17 9.03 -2.86
C ASN A 516 17.56 8.75 -3.42
N GLY A 517 18.43 8.07 -2.66
CA GLY A 517 19.74 7.63 -3.16
C GLY A 517 19.65 6.63 -4.32
N LEU A 518 18.63 5.77 -4.37
CA LEU A 518 18.41 4.86 -5.51
C LEU A 518 17.97 5.67 -6.74
N LYS A 519 17.05 6.61 -6.53
CA LYS A 519 16.51 7.48 -7.59
C LYS A 519 17.59 8.39 -8.19
N GLU A 520 18.42 9.00 -7.34
CA GLU A 520 19.52 9.87 -7.77
C GLU A 520 20.60 9.10 -8.56
N ALA A 521 20.87 7.86 -8.17
CA ALA A 521 21.76 6.96 -8.90
C ALA A 521 21.10 6.32 -10.14
N GLN A 522 19.87 6.72 -10.50
CA GLN A 522 19.10 6.16 -11.61
C GLN A 522 18.95 4.62 -11.53
N LEU A 523 18.84 4.07 -10.32
CA LEU A 523 18.68 2.64 -10.09
C LEU A 523 17.20 2.22 -10.14
N ASP A 524 16.55 2.64 -11.22
CA ASP A 524 15.17 2.33 -11.56
C ASP A 524 14.97 0.81 -11.74
N GLY A 525 14.11 0.21 -10.91
CA GLY A 525 13.88 -1.25 -10.92
C GLY A 525 14.44 -1.97 -9.68
N ILE A 526 15.19 -1.28 -8.81
CA ILE A 526 15.57 -1.81 -7.49
C ILE A 526 14.55 -1.40 -6.42
N PHE A 527 14.00 -2.39 -5.72
CA PHE A 527 13.00 -2.21 -4.67
C PHE A 527 13.51 -2.72 -3.33
N LEU A 528 13.46 -1.85 -2.31
CA LEU A 528 13.77 -2.22 -0.94
C LEU A 528 12.53 -2.85 -0.28
N GLY A 529 12.70 -4.03 0.30
CA GLY A 529 11.65 -4.76 1.01
C GLY A 529 12.14 -5.34 2.34
N GLY A 530 11.31 -6.19 2.96
CA GLY A 530 11.65 -6.84 4.22
C GLY A 530 11.25 -6.05 5.47
N ASN A 531 11.72 -6.53 6.62
CA ASN A 531 11.20 -6.11 7.93
C ASN A 531 11.62 -4.71 8.39
N TYR A 532 12.67 -4.12 7.80
CA TYR A 532 13.08 -2.75 8.06
C TYR A 532 12.32 -1.70 7.22
N VAL A 533 11.51 -2.16 6.26
CA VAL A 533 10.69 -1.30 5.38
C VAL A 533 9.21 -1.41 5.74
N ALA A 534 8.74 -2.65 5.91
CA ALA A 534 7.31 -2.98 6.00
C ALA A 534 6.78 -3.15 7.42
N GLY A 535 7.65 -3.21 8.42
CA GLY A 535 7.30 -3.61 9.80
C GLY A 535 7.89 -4.96 10.21
N VAL A 536 8.06 -5.16 11.51
CA VAL A 536 8.75 -6.33 12.08
C VAL A 536 7.89 -7.60 12.19
N ALA A 537 6.57 -7.47 12.08
CA ALA A 537 5.64 -8.59 12.24
C ALA A 537 5.61 -9.51 11.00
N LEU A 538 5.28 -10.80 11.20
CA LEU A 538 5.18 -11.79 10.12
C LEU A 538 4.08 -11.48 9.09
N GLY A 539 2.95 -10.98 9.57
CA GLY A 539 1.94 -10.36 8.72
C GLY A 539 2.21 -8.88 8.59
N PRO A 540 1.66 -8.22 7.55
CA PRO A 540 1.57 -6.77 7.57
C PRO A 540 1.04 -6.38 8.94
N GLY A 541 1.80 -5.54 9.65
CA GLY A 541 1.22 -4.87 10.80
C GLY A 541 -0.10 -4.28 10.34
N GLN A 542 -1.06 -4.17 11.25
CA GLN A 542 -2.25 -3.40 10.91
C GLN A 542 -1.90 -2.02 10.31
N ASP A 543 -0.68 -1.51 10.58
CA ASP A 543 -0.03 -0.28 10.08
C ASP A 543 0.63 -0.32 8.69
N SER A 544 0.83 -1.48 8.04
CA SER A 544 1.60 -1.51 6.79
C SER A 544 0.69 -1.42 5.56
N SER A 545 0.17 -0.23 5.28
CA SER A 545 -0.30 0.12 3.92
C SER A 545 0.84 -0.06 2.90
N LEU A 546 2.08 0.19 3.34
CA LEU A 546 3.32 0.00 2.60
C LEU A 546 3.54 -1.47 2.18
N ALA A 547 3.46 -2.47 3.06
CA ALA A 547 3.73 -3.87 2.68
C ALA A 547 2.74 -4.44 1.63
N ARG A 548 1.47 -4.00 1.68
CA ARG A 548 0.44 -4.38 0.71
C ARG A 548 0.66 -3.73 -0.67
N HIS A 549 1.28 -2.54 -0.72
CA HIS A 549 1.50 -1.78 -1.95
C HIS A 549 2.91 -1.97 -2.55
N PHE A 550 3.94 -2.17 -1.73
CA PHE A 550 5.35 -1.91 -2.12
C PHE A 550 6.01 -3.06 -2.89
N CYS A 551 5.67 -4.32 -2.61
CA CYS A 551 6.35 -5.46 -3.26
C CYS A 551 5.64 -5.95 -4.53
N ILE A 552 4.37 -5.63 -4.72
CA ILE A 552 3.54 -6.33 -5.72
C ILE A 552 3.09 -5.38 -6.83
N ASN A 553 2.61 -4.18 -6.50
CA ASN A 553 2.18 -3.24 -7.52
C ASN A 553 3.38 -2.58 -8.23
N VAL A 554 4.49 -2.27 -7.53
CA VAL A 554 5.64 -1.60 -8.15
C VAL A 554 6.35 -2.46 -9.21
N LEU A 555 6.43 -3.78 -9.02
CA LEU A 555 7.07 -4.71 -9.95
C LEU A 555 6.33 -4.84 -11.29
N LEU A 556 5.00 -4.81 -11.24
CA LEU A 556 4.14 -4.99 -12.42
C LEU A 556 4.10 -3.75 -13.30
N ASN A 557 4.50 -2.62 -12.72
CA ASN A 557 4.31 -1.32 -13.30
C ASN A 557 5.46 -0.87 -14.22
N ARG A 558 6.54 -1.66 -14.28
CA ARG A 558 7.76 -1.39 -15.03
C ARG A 558 8.23 -2.53 -15.95
N CYS A 559 7.53 -3.67 -15.97
CA CYS A 559 7.88 -4.83 -16.80
C CYS A 559 7.00 -4.88 -18.09
N PRO A 560 7.57 -4.82 -19.31
CA PRO A 560 6.82 -4.75 -20.58
C PRO A 560 5.87 -5.92 -20.87
N TRP A 561 6.07 -7.08 -20.24
CA TRP A 561 5.29 -8.29 -20.50
C TRP A 561 3.86 -8.28 -19.93
N ALA A 562 3.58 -7.50 -18.89
CA ALA A 562 2.25 -7.45 -18.27
C ALA A 562 1.17 -6.89 -19.23
N SER A 563 1.57 -6.07 -20.20
CA SER A 563 0.70 -5.61 -21.30
C SER A 563 0.44 -6.67 -22.38
N ASP A 564 1.38 -7.59 -22.62
CA ASP A 564 1.30 -8.55 -23.73
C ASP A 564 0.60 -9.87 -23.36
N TYR A 565 0.70 -10.31 -22.10
CA TYR A 565 0.02 -11.53 -21.65
C TYR A 565 -1.51 -11.41 -21.62
N GLU A 566 -2.07 -10.23 -21.27
CA GLU A 566 -3.52 -10.01 -21.37
C GLU A 566 -4.02 -9.95 -22.82
N ARG A 567 -3.17 -9.53 -23.76
CA ARG A 567 -3.46 -9.57 -25.21
C ARG A 567 -3.56 -11.01 -25.71
N PHE A 568 -2.70 -11.91 -25.22
CA PHE A 568 -2.68 -13.33 -25.60
C PHE A 568 -3.85 -14.12 -24.98
N ARG A 569 -4.25 -13.80 -23.74
CA ARG A 569 -5.38 -14.46 -23.06
C ARG A 569 -6.75 -14.02 -23.59
N GLY A 570 -6.85 -12.78 -24.08
CA GLY A 570 -8.03 -12.28 -24.82
C GLY A 570 -8.23 -12.95 -26.18
N GLY A 571 -7.15 -13.36 -26.86
CA GLY A 571 -7.21 -14.02 -28.16
C GLY A 571 -7.74 -15.46 -28.12
N ILE A 572 -7.44 -16.23 -27.06
CA ILE A 572 -7.76 -17.67 -27.01
C ILE A 572 -9.19 -17.96 -26.48
N ARG A 573 -9.85 -16.98 -25.83
CA ARG A 573 -11.27 -17.10 -25.45
C ARG A 573 -12.26 -16.68 -26.57
N SER A 574 -11.76 -16.17 -27.69
CA SER A 574 -12.56 -15.83 -28.88
C SER A 574 -12.66 -16.96 -29.91
N ALA A 575 -11.80 -18.00 -29.85
CA ALA A 575 -11.68 -18.99 -30.93
C ALA A 575 -12.46 -20.32 -30.75
N VAL A 576 -13.23 -20.51 -29.66
CA VAL A 576 -14.04 -21.74 -29.47
C VAL A 576 -15.47 -21.38 -29.08
N LYS A 577 -16.14 -20.60 -29.93
CA LYS A 577 -17.60 -20.50 -30.03
C LYS A 577 -17.90 -19.90 -31.40
N HIS A 578 -17.94 -20.73 -32.44
CA HIS A 578 -18.77 -20.59 -33.66
C HIS A 578 -18.34 -21.61 -34.71
N PHE A 579 -18.88 -22.82 -34.60
CA PHE A 579 -19.03 -23.74 -35.74
C PHE A 579 -20.46 -24.28 -35.71
N SER A 580 -21.31 -23.68 -36.55
CA SER A 580 -22.55 -24.26 -37.11
C SER A 580 -22.98 -23.33 -38.27
N SER A 581 -22.89 -23.87 -39.48
CA SER A 581 -23.00 -23.23 -40.81
C SER A 581 -24.46 -22.93 -41.26
N PRO A 582 -24.79 -22.64 -42.54
CA PRO A 582 -24.05 -21.99 -43.67
C PRO A 582 -24.88 -20.94 -44.46
N SER A 583 -24.25 -20.04 -45.23
CA SER A 583 -24.59 -19.75 -46.66
C SER A 583 -23.91 -18.50 -47.28
N SER A 584 -22.85 -18.73 -48.09
CA SER A 584 -22.68 -18.28 -49.50
C SER A 584 -22.45 -16.77 -49.86
N PRO A 585 -21.86 -16.43 -51.04
CA PRO A 585 -20.60 -15.66 -51.11
C PRO A 585 -20.51 -14.53 -52.16
N SER A 586 -19.53 -13.63 -52.03
CA SER A 586 -18.83 -12.84 -53.09
C SER A 586 -18.03 -11.72 -52.41
N SER A 587 -16.78 -11.34 -52.72
CA SER A 587 -15.94 -11.47 -53.92
C SER A 587 -14.47 -11.15 -53.56
N LEU A 588 -13.54 -11.80 -54.26
CA LEU A 588 -12.09 -11.59 -54.28
C LEU A 588 -11.66 -10.31 -55.01
N ALA A 589 -10.53 -9.69 -54.58
CA ALA A 589 -9.39 -9.21 -55.41
C ALA A 589 -8.36 -8.51 -54.48
N PHE A 590 -7.18 -9.09 -54.20
CA PHE A 590 -5.89 -9.14 -54.93
C PHE A 590 -4.92 -7.95 -54.70
N PHE A 591 -3.84 -8.26 -53.96
CA PHE A 591 -2.41 -7.84 -54.02
C PHE A 591 -2.00 -6.36 -54.15
N ALA A 592 -1.12 -5.91 -53.26
CA ALA A 592 0.31 -5.74 -53.57
C ALA A 592 1.14 -5.34 -52.33
N ALA A 593 2.25 -6.05 -52.12
CA ALA A 593 3.32 -5.65 -51.21
C ALA A 593 4.12 -4.50 -51.83
N GLY A 594 4.44 -3.49 -51.02
CA GLY A 594 5.32 -2.37 -51.37
C GLY A 594 6.22 -2.03 -50.20
N GLU A 595 7.52 -2.00 -50.46
CA GLU A 595 8.63 -1.76 -49.54
C GLU A 595 8.49 -0.47 -48.73
N ALA A 596 8.72 -0.54 -47.41
CA ALA A 596 8.81 0.63 -46.55
C ALA A 596 10.27 1.09 -46.42
N ARG A 597 10.58 2.20 -47.09
CA ARG A 597 11.73 3.07 -46.80
C ARG A 597 11.51 3.75 -45.44
N ALA A 598 12.57 3.89 -44.65
CA ALA A 598 12.59 4.72 -43.45
C ALA A 598 12.37 6.21 -43.80
N PRO A 599 11.57 6.98 -43.04
CA PRO A 599 11.55 8.42 -43.18
C PRO A 599 12.55 9.08 -42.22
N GLU A 600 13.59 9.69 -42.79
CA GLU A 600 14.27 10.83 -42.18
C GLU A 600 13.40 12.07 -42.39
N GLY A 601 12.96 12.71 -41.29
CA GLY A 601 12.25 13.99 -41.33
C GLY A 601 11.56 14.29 -40.00
N GLY A 602 12.04 15.29 -39.26
CA GLY A 602 11.40 15.74 -38.02
C GLY A 602 10.02 16.34 -38.30
N GLU A 603 8.95 15.67 -37.87
CA GLU A 603 7.57 16.15 -38.01
C GLU A 603 7.29 17.33 -37.05
N LYS A 604 6.76 18.43 -37.60
CA LYS A 604 6.37 19.64 -36.86
C LYS A 604 5.00 19.47 -36.21
N MET A 605 4.83 19.99 -34.99
CA MET A 605 3.52 20.15 -34.33
C MET A 605 2.58 21.04 -35.16
N MET A 606 1.29 20.70 -35.23
CA MET A 606 0.30 21.39 -36.06
C MET A 606 -0.83 22.01 -35.22
N VAL A 607 -1.27 23.21 -35.61
CA VAL A 607 -2.45 23.90 -35.08
C VAL A 607 -3.37 24.19 -36.27
N ASP A 608 -4.53 23.53 -36.31
CA ASP A 608 -5.51 23.69 -37.39
C ASP A 608 -6.75 24.44 -36.89
N VAL A 609 -7.20 25.44 -37.64
CA VAL A 609 -8.53 26.04 -37.44
C VAL A 609 -9.51 25.31 -38.36
N VAL A 610 -10.51 24.66 -37.76
CA VAL A 610 -11.48 23.83 -38.47
C VAL A 610 -12.89 24.29 -38.10
N LYS A 611 -13.78 24.42 -39.10
CA LYS A 611 -15.21 24.60 -38.84
C LYS A 611 -15.80 23.29 -38.32
N ASP A 612 -16.39 23.31 -37.13
CA ASP A 612 -17.11 22.14 -36.63
C ASP A 612 -18.47 22.01 -37.33
N ALA A 613 -18.63 20.94 -38.11
CA ALA A 613 -19.88 20.64 -38.81
C ALA A 613 -21.06 20.38 -37.86
N THR A 614 -20.79 20.05 -36.60
CA THR A 614 -21.81 19.68 -35.60
C THR A 614 -22.33 20.87 -34.81
N SER A 615 -21.42 21.76 -34.37
CA SER A 615 -21.77 22.96 -33.59
C SER A 615 -21.94 24.23 -34.43
N GLY A 616 -21.41 24.25 -35.65
CA GLY A 616 -21.39 25.44 -36.52
C GLY A 616 -20.39 26.52 -36.09
N PHE A 617 -19.65 26.32 -34.99
CA PHE A 617 -18.62 27.23 -34.50
C PHE A 617 -17.23 26.79 -34.93
N ASP A 618 -16.32 27.75 -35.09
CA ASP A 618 -14.92 27.46 -35.32
C ASP A 618 -14.32 26.77 -34.09
N LYS A 619 -13.50 25.74 -34.34
CA LYS A 619 -12.70 25.05 -33.34
C LYS A 619 -11.24 25.01 -33.77
N ILE A 620 -10.37 24.94 -32.78
CA ILE A 620 -8.93 24.84 -32.96
C ILE A 620 -8.51 23.45 -32.54
N VAL A 621 -7.79 22.75 -33.42
CA VAL A 621 -7.26 21.43 -33.16
C VAL A 621 -5.76 21.55 -32.95
N LEU A 622 -5.30 21.21 -31.75
CA LEU A 622 -3.90 21.07 -31.40
C LEU A 622 -3.50 19.62 -31.66
N ARG A 623 -2.42 19.38 -32.42
CA ARG A 623 -1.91 18.04 -32.72
C ARG A 623 -0.43 17.93 -32.38
N GLU A 624 -0.08 16.80 -31.77
CA GLU A 624 1.28 16.41 -31.45
C GLU A 624 1.69 15.24 -32.38
N PRO A 625 2.94 15.21 -32.92
CA PRO A 625 3.40 14.19 -33.87
C PRO A 625 3.20 12.73 -33.45
N GLN A 626 3.25 12.42 -32.16
CA GLN A 626 3.08 11.07 -31.61
C GLN A 626 1.59 10.66 -31.52
N GLY A 627 0.66 11.52 -31.96
CA GLY A 627 -0.76 11.19 -32.17
C GLY A 627 -1.72 11.79 -31.14
N SER A 628 -1.23 12.41 -30.08
CA SER A 628 -2.08 13.13 -29.12
C SER A 628 -2.74 14.35 -29.75
N SER A 629 -3.96 14.69 -29.33
CA SER A 629 -4.66 15.87 -29.84
C SER A 629 -5.59 16.51 -28.82
N ALA A 630 -5.88 17.79 -28.98
CA ALA A 630 -6.89 18.50 -28.20
C ALA A 630 -7.73 19.40 -29.11
N GLN A 631 -9.03 19.54 -28.81
CA GLN A 631 -9.94 20.43 -29.53
C GLN A 631 -10.43 21.53 -28.60
N VAL A 632 -10.26 22.78 -29.02
CA VAL A 632 -10.70 23.98 -28.31
C VAL A 632 -11.79 24.67 -29.11
N GLN A 633 -12.99 24.76 -28.55
CA GLN A 633 -14.11 25.48 -29.13
C GLN A 633 -14.02 26.97 -28.78
N LEU A 634 -14.18 27.85 -29.79
CA LEU A 634 -14.21 29.30 -29.53
C LEU A 634 -15.43 29.73 -28.71
N PHE A 635 -16.56 29.08 -28.92
CA PHE A 635 -17.72 29.27 -28.05
C PHE A 635 -17.43 28.65 -26.68
N GLY A 636 -17.48 29.48 -25.64
CA GLY A 636 -17.17 29.17 -24.26
C GLY A 636 -15.67 29.13 -23.92
N GLY A 637 -14.78 29.24 -24.91
CA GLY A 637 -13.34 29.07 -24.71
C GLY A 637 -13.01 27.68 -24.14
N GLN A 638 -13.73 26.66 -24.61
CA GLN A 638 -13.84 25.37 -23.93
C GLN A 638 -13.04 24.30 -24.63
N VAL A 639 -12.25 23.53 -23.88
CA VAL A 639 -11.65 22.29 -24.41
C VAL A 639 -12.74 21.22 -24.45
N THR A 640 -13.07 20.73 -25.64
CA THR A 640 -14.17 19.77 -25.85
C THR A 640 -13.69 18.34 -26.10
N SER A 641 -12.42 18.15 -26.45
CA SER A 641 -11.81 16.83 -26.65
C SER A 641 -10.33 16.89 -26.29
N TRP A 642 -9.81 15.83 -25.67
CA TRP A 642 -8.39 15.60 -25.42
C TRP A 642 -8.12 14.11 -25.56
N LYS A 643 -7.28 13.75 -26.54
CA LYS A 643 -6.97 12.37 -26.89
C LYS A 643 -5.50 12.09 -26.69
N ASN A 644 -5.20 10.91 -26.15
CA ASN A 644 -3.83 10.41 -26.07
C ASN A 644 -3.31 9.92 -27.44
N GLU A 645 -2.05 9.50 -27.48
CA GLU A 645 -1.36 8.92 -28.64
C GLU A 645 -2.10 7.74 -29.30
N ARG A 646 -2.97 7.05 -28.55
CA ARG A 646 -3.77 5.91 -29.04
C ARG A 646 -5.12 6.34 -29.60
N GLY A 647 -5.42 7.64 -29.62
CA GLY A 647 -6.70 8.19 -30.03
C GLY A 647 -7.82 7.99 -29.00
N GLU A 648 -7.51 7.54 -27.78
CA GLU A 648 -8.49 7.37 -26.72
C GLU A 648 -8.93 8.73 -26.18
N GLU A 649 -10.23 8.96 -26.09
CA GLU A 649 -10.80 10.17 -25.48
C GLU A 649 -10.62 10.16 -23.96
N LEU A 650 -10.09 11.27 -23.44
CA LEU A 650 -9.78 11.47 -22.03
C LEU A 650 -10.80 12.39 -21.34
N LEU A 651 -11.53 13.21 -22.09
CA LEU A 651 -12.59 14.07 -21.58
C LEU A 651 -13.96 13.48 -21.87
N PHE A 652 -14.87 13.59 -20.91
CA PHE A 652 -16.26 13.21 -21.14
C PHE A 652 -17.02 14.40 -21.77
N LEU A 653 -17.80 14.10 -22.81
CA LEU A 653 -18.72 15.04 -23.45
C LEU A 653 -20.08 14.35 -23.56
N SER A 654 -21.14 15.01 -23.09
CA SER A 654 -22.49 14.41 -23.11
C SER A 654 -22.94 14.15 -24.55
N SER A 655 -23.51 12.97 -24.81
CA SER A 655 -24.14 12.66 -26.10
C SER A 655 -25.38 13.52 -26.38
N LYS A 656 -26.00 14.09 -25.33
CA LYS A 656 -27.11 15.05 -25.41
C LYS A 656 -26.65 16.51 -25.32
N ALA A 657 -25.35 16.78 -25.39
CA ALA A 657 -24.83 18.15 -25.31
C ALA A 657 -25.47 19.05 -26.37
N ILE A 658 -25.91 20.25 -25.93
CA ILE A 658 -26.55 21.23 -26.80
C ILE A 658 -25.49 22.22 -27.27
N TYR A 659 -25.17 22.21 -28.56
CA TYR A 659 -24.21 23.12 -29.19
C TYR A 659 -24.88 24.39 -29.73
N LYS A 660 -25.72 25.04 -28.91
CA LYS A 660 -26.46 26.24 -29.30
C LYS A 660 -26.34 27.34 -28.25
N PRO A 661 -25.79 28.52 -28.58
CA PRO A 661 -25.81 29.67 -27.69
C PRO A 661 -27.25 30.01 -27.28
N PRO A 662 -27.45 30.55 -26.06
CA PRO A 662 -26.43 30.91 -25.09
C PRO A 662 -26.04 29.76 -24.13
N LYS A 663 -26.47 28.51 -24.38
CA LYS A 663 -26.23 27.40 -23.45
C LYS A 663 -24.80 26.87 -23.56
N ALA A 664 -24.11 26.76 -22.43
CA ALA A 664 -22.82 26.09 -22.34
C ALA A 664 -22.88 24.63 -22.82
N VAL A 665 -21.79 24.16 -23.41
CA VAL A 665 -21.66 22.77 -23.85
C VAL A 665 -21.39 21.87 -22.64
N ARG A 666 -22.20 20.82 -22.49
CA ARG A 666 -22.11 19.86 -21.37
C ARG A 666 -20.96 18.86 -21.57
N GLY A 667 -19.90 19.02 -20.78
CA GLY A 667 -18.71 18.15 -20.78
C GLY A 667 -17.44 18.91 -21.19
N GLY A 668 -16.33 18.22 -21.42
CA GLY A 668 -15.04 18.86 -21.69
C GLY A 668 -14.52 19.64 -20.47
N ILE A 669 -14.03 20.88 -20.69
CA ILE A 669 -13.55 21.77 -19.62
C ILE A 669 -14.18 23.17 -19.77
N PRO A 670 -15.44 23.39 -19.35
CA PRO A 670 -16.03 24.73 -19.31
C PRO A 670 -15.32 25.67 -18.32
N ILE A 671 -15.36 26.96 -18.62
CA ILE A 671 -14.79 28.02 -17.78
C ILE A 671 -15.88 28.62 -16.87
N CYS A 672 -15.77 28.41 -15.56
CA CYS A 672 -16.63 29.08 -14.58
C CYS A 672 -16.04 30.43 -14.21
N PHE A 673 -16.57 31.52 -14.77
CA PHE A 673 -16.15 32.89 -14.47
C PHE A 673 -17.29 33.87 -14.79
N PRO A 674 -17.50 34.91 -13.97
CA PRO A 674 -16.75 35.27 -12.74
C PRO A 674 -17.33 34.64 -11.46
N GLN A 675 -18.16 33.61 -11.60
CA GLN A 675 -18.83 32.95 -10.50
C GLN A 675 -18.76 31.43 -10.66
N PHE A 676 -18.53 30.71 -9.57
CA PHE A 676 -18.76 29.27 -9.48
C PHE A 676 -20.13 28.99 -8.86
N GLY A 677 -20.85 28.01 -9.43
CA GLY A 677 -22.18 27.63 -8.94
C GLY A 677 -23.16 28.79 -8.87
N GLY A 678 -24.07 28.76 -7.89
CA GLY A 678 -25.03 29.82 -7.59
C GLY A 678 -24.57 30.77 -6.46
N LEU A 679 -23.26 30.93 -6.24
CA LEU A 679 -22.71 31.63 -5.07
C LEU A 679 -22.81 33.17 -5.13
N GLY A 680 -23.57 33.71 -6.08
CA GLY A 680 -23.79 35.15 -6.23
C GLY A 680 -24.96 35.45 -7.17
N SER A 681 -25.09 36.72 -7.59
CA SER A 681 -26.25 37.20 -8.35
C SER A 681 -26.25 36.86 -9.84
N LEU A 682 -25.18 36.24 -10.34
CA LEU A 682 -25.06 35.87 -11.75
C LEU A 682 -25.69 34.51 -12.02
N GLU A 683 -25.87 34.19 -13.30
CA GLU A 683 -26.26 32.85 -13.72
C GLU A 683 -25.29 31.80 -13.19
N GLN A 684 -25.77 30.56 -13.06
CA GLN A 684 -24.98 29.47 -12.50
C GLN A 684 -23.67 29.29 -13.29
N HIS A 685 -22.55 29.29 -12.58
CA HIS A 685 -21.17 29.24 -13.12
C HIS A 685 -20.74 30.46 -13.98
N GLY A 686 -21.47 31.57 -13.90
CA GLY A 686 -21.15 32.78 -14.65
C GLY A 686 -21.33 32.64 -16.16
N PHE A 687 -20.85 33.64 -16.89
CA PHE A 687 -21.17 33.82 -18.30
C PHE A 687 -20.03 33.46 -19.27
N ALA A 688 -18.78 33.28 -18.79
CA ALA A 688 -17.62 33.09 -19.68
C ALA A 688 -17.76 31.90 -20.64
N ARG A 689 -18.32 30.78 -20.15
CA ARG A 689 -18.64 29.57 -20.93
C ARG A 689 -19.80 29.74 -21.93
N ASN A 690 -20.50 30.87 -21.89
CA ASN A 690 -21.65 31.21 -22.74
C ASN A 690 -21.30 32.32 -23.76
N ARG A 691 -20.01 32.68 -23.92
CA ARG A 691 -19.55 33.76 -24.81
C ARG A 691 -18.65 33.23 -25.91
N LEU A 692 -18.55 33.97 -27.01
CA LEU A 692 -17.58 33.70 -28.06
C LEU A 692 -16.23 34.34 -27.68
N TRP A 693 -15.16 33.54 -27.71
CA TRP A 693 -13.81 34.00 -27.42
C TRP A 693 -13.06 34.31 -28.72
N GLN A 694 -12.12 35.24 -28.63
CA GLN A 694 -11.29 35.65 -29.76
C GLN A 694 -9.92 34.98 -29.67
N VAL A 695 -9.37 34.52 -30.79
CA VAL A 695 -7.98 34.03 -30.85
C VAL A 695 -7.03 35.22 -30.79
N VAL A 696 -6.00 35.13 -29.94
CA VAL A 696 -4.94 36.13 -29.85
C VAL A 696 -3.76 35.69 -30.72
N GLU A 697 -3.34 36.52 -31.67
CA GLU A 697 -2.12 36.27 -32.45
C GLU A 697 -0.89 36.34 -31.54
N SER A 698 -0.23 35.20 -31.30
CA SER A 698 0.91 35.12 -30.39
C SER A 698 2.16 35.76 -31.00
N SER A 699 2.60 36.88 -30.44
CA SER A 699 3.94 37.44 -30.62
C SER A 699 4.80 37.06 -29.41
N ALA A 700 5.64 36.03 -29.59
CA ALA A 700 6.70 35.53 -28.69
C ALA A 700 6.33 34.51 -27.57
N PRO A 701 7.16 33.46 -27.39
CA PRO A 701 7.09 32.56 -26.23
C PRO A 701 7.62 33.29 -24.97
N LEU A 702 6.83 33.31 -23.91
CA LEU A 702 7.22 33.90 -22.61
C LEU A 702 8.02 32.90 -21.75
N PRO A 703 8.99 33.37 -20.95
CA PRO A 703 9.92 32.54 -20.20
C PRO A 703 9.28 31.85 -18.98
N THR A 704 9.66 30.59 -18.75
CA THR A 704 9.39 29.88 -17.49
C THR A 704 10.33 30.40 -16.40
N ILE A 705 9.79 30.99 -15.33
CA ILE A 705 10.59 31.40 -14.17
C ILE A 705 11.05 30.13 -13.43
N VAL A 706 12.36 29.90 -13.44
CA VAL A 706 13.06 29.04 -12.48
C VAL A 706 13.73 30.00 -11.51
N ASN A 707 13.34 29.97 -10.23
CA ASN A 707 14.02 30.77 -9.20
C ASN A 707 15.34 30.09 -8.82
N ASP A 708 16.38 30.29 -9.62
CA ASP A 708 17.77 30.00 -9.22
C ASP A 708 18.79 30.96 -9.85
N GLY A 709 18.45 32.24 -9.99
CA GLY A 709 19.45 33.33 -10.07
C GLY A 709 20.52 33.24 -11.17
N SER A 710 20.34 32.43 -12.21
CA SER A 710 21.29 32.33 -13.33
C SER A 710 20.58 32.55 -14.67
N ALA A 711 21.31 33.17 -15.60
CA ALA A 711 20.79 33.85 -16.78
C ALA A 711 19.92 32.98 -17.72
N VAL A 712 18.89 33.63 -18.27
CA VAL A 712 17.85 33.09 -19.16
C VAL A 712 18.42 32.71 -20.53
N THR A 713 18.26 31.44 -20.94
CA THR A 713 18.27 31.03 -22.36
C THR A 713 16.84 30.63 -22.77
N PRO A 714 16.34 31.06 -23.95
CA PRO A 714 15.00 30.72 -24.40
C PRO A 714 14.98 29.28 -24.92
N ILE A 715 14.34 28.37 -24.18
CA ILE A 715 13.97 27.05 -24.72
C ILE A 715 12.80 27.26 -25.67
N VAL A 716 13.00 26.95 -26.95
CA VAL A 716 11.94 26.89 -27.95
C VAL A 716 10.88 25.89 -27.45
N SER A 717 9.68 26.37 -27.12
CA SER A 717 8.64 25.53 -26.54
C SER A 717 8.11 24.53 -27.59
N ASN A 718 8.47 23.26 -27.47
CA ASN A 718 7.87 22.13 -28.21
C ASN A 718 6.44 21.83 -27.72
N LYS A 719 5.54 22.82 -27.73
CA LYS A 719 4.12 22.63 -27.41
C LYS A 719 3.25 23.24 -28.51
N ALA A 720 2.17 22.56 -28.89
CA ALA A 720 1.11 23.15 -29.70
C ALA A 720 0.26 24.03 -28.78
N ILE A 721 0.20 25.34 -29.03
CA ILE A 721 -0.40 26.33 -28.12
C ILE A 721 -1.44 27.15 -28.88
N VAL A 722 -2.55 27.46 -28.21
CA VAL A 722 -3.46 28.54 -28.61
C VAL A 722 -3.79 29.43 -27.42
N GLU A 723 -3.93 30.73 -27.67
CA GLU A 723 -4.33 31.72 -26.68
C GLU A 723 -5.64 32.37 -27.13
N LEU A 724 -6.63 32.36 -26.25
CA LEU A 724 -7.94 32.94 -26.43
C LEU A 724 -8.12 34.09 -25.45
N MET A 725 -8.92 35.09 -25.81
CA MET A 725 -9.26 36.22 -24.96
C MET A 725 -10.76 36.49 -24.99
N LEU A 726 -11.29 36.80 -23.81
CA LEU A 726 -12.62 37.32 -23.59
C LEU A 726 -12.52 38.71 -22.95
N THR A 727 -13.21 39.66 -23.55
CA THR A 727 -13.43 41.01 -23.03
C THR A 727 -14.92 41.22 -22.83
N PRO A 728 -15.35 42.08 -21.88
CA PRO A 728 -16.76 42.30 -21.61
C PRO A 728 -17.47 42.92 -22.81
N THR A 729 -18.65 42.41 -23.12
CA THR A 729 -19.59 43.03 -24.07
C THR A 729 -20.47 44.07 -23.36
N GLU A 730 -21.22 44.88 -24.12
CA GLU A 730 -22.21 45.79 -23.55
C GLU A 730 -23.28 45.06 -22.71
N GLU A 731 -23.59 43.80 -23.03
CA GLU A 731 -24.53 42.99 -22.26
C GLU A 731 -23.91 42.48 -20.95
N ASP A 732 -22.64 42.08 -20.97
CA ASP A 732 -21.92 41.65 -19.77
C ASP A 732 -21.80 42.81 -18.77
N MET A 733 -21.53 44.02 -19.26
CA MET A 733 -21.45 45.23 -18.44
C MET A 733 -22.77 45.58 -17.74
N LYS A 734 -23.91 45.08 -18.21
CA LYS A 734 -25.21 45.28 -17.54
C LYS A 734 -25.38 44.39 -16.31
N ILE A 735 -24.78 43.20 -16.31
CA ILE A 735 -24.94 42.20 -15.24
C ILE A 735 -23.73 42.14 -14.30
N TRP A 736 -22.54 42.46 -14.81
CA TRP A 736 -21.29 42.52 -14.05
C TRP A 736 -20.45 43.69 -14.57
N PRO A 737 -20.63 44.91 -14.01
CA PRO A 737 -20.13 46.17 -14.57
C PRO A 737 -18.63 46.37 -14.26
N HIS A 738 -17.79 45.46 -14.75
CA HIS A 738 -16.34 45.49 -14.58
C HIS A 738 -15.62 45.31 -15.90
N ASN A 739 -14.64 46.17 -16.18
CA ASN A 739 -13.75 46.02 -17.31
C ASN A 739 -12.62 45.03 -17.00
N PHE A 740 -12.54 43.93 -17.74
CA PHE A 740 -11.54 42.88 -17.55
C PHE A 740 -10.99 42.38 -18.89
N GLU A 741 -9.77 41.82 -18.85
CA GLU A 741 -9.28 40.92 -19.90
C GLU A 741 -9.13 39.53 -19.29
N LEU A 742 -9.87 38.55 -19.79
CA LEU A 742 -9.75 37.14 -19.41
C LEU A 742 -9.03 36.41 -20.55
N ARG A 743 -7.81 35.96 -20.32
CA ARG A 743 -7.02 35.19 -21.29
C ARG A 743 -6.95 33.73 -20.89
N LEU A 744 -7.15 32.83 -21.85
CA LEU A 744 -7.00 31.40 -21.70
C LEU A 744 -5.96 30.91 -22.70
N ARG A 745 -4.85 30.39 -22.20
CA ARG A 745 -3.86 29.66 -23.00
C ARG A 745 -4.07 28.17 -22.83
N VAL A 746 -4.28 27.46 -23.92
CA VAL A 746 -4.34 25.99 -23.98
C VAL A 746 -3.09 25.48 -24.69
N ALA A 747 -2.37 24.57 -24.06
CA ALA A 747 -1.15 23.98 -24.61
C ALA A 747 -1.21 22.45 -24.52
N LEU A 748 -0.95 21.79 -25.65
CA LEU A 748 -0.72 20.35 -25.71
C LEU A 748 0.80 20.12 -25.77
N GLY A 749 1.34 19.48 -24.73
CA GLY A 749 2.76 19.14 -24.63
C GLY A 749 3.13 17.92 -25.48
N SER A 750 4.44 17.76 -25.72
CA SER A 750 5.01 16.65 -26.50
C SER A 750 4.74 15.27 -25.90
N SER A 751 4.38 15.19 -24.62
CA SER A 751 4.03 13.92 -23.94
C SER A 751 2.50 13.72 -23.87
N GLY A 752 1.73 14.52 -24.61
CA GLY A 752 0.27 14.50 -24.58
C GLY A 752 -0.36 15.19 -23.36
N ASP A 753 0.42 15.85 -22.50
CA ASP A 753 -0.07 16.63 -21.35
C ASP A 753 -0.87 17.86 -21.81
N LEU A 754 -2.03 18.10 -21.21
CA LEU A 754 -2.87 19.26 -21.48
C LEU A 754 -2.68 20.31 -20.39
N THR A 755 -2.11 21.46 -20.73
CA THR A 755 -1.97 22.60 -19.83
C THR A 755 -2.96 23.70 -20.20
N MET A 756 -3.68 24.23 -19.22
CA MET A 756 -4.52 25.42 -19.33
C MET A 756 -4.03 26.49 -18.35
N THR A 757 -3.67 27.66 -18.86
CA THR A 757 -3.29 28.82 -18.05
C THR A 757 -4.29 29.93 -18.28
N VAL A 758 -4.86 30.45 -17.20
CA VAL A 758 -5.86 31.50 -17.23
C VAL A 758 -5.31 32.74 -16.55
N LYS A 759 -5.55 33.90 -17.16
CA LYS A 759 -5.18 35.20 -16.62
C LYS A 759 -6.38 36.12 -16.60
N VAL A 760 -6.62 36.77 -15.46
CA VAL A 760 -7.65 37.80 -15.32
C VAL A 760 -6.96 39.11 -14.97
N LYS A 761 -6.95 40.03 -15.92
CA LYS A 761 -6.42 41.38 -15.71
C LYS A 761 -7.55 42.34 -15.45
N ASN A 762 -7.42 43.13 -14.39
CA ASN A 762 -8.34 44.23 -14.13
C ASN A 762 -7.91 45.45 -14.94
N VAL A 763 -8.69 45.78 -15.98
CA VAL A 763 -8.49 46.97 -16.82
C VAL A 763 -9.52 48.07 -16.50
N ASP A 764 -10.24 47.91 -15.39
CA ASP A 764 -11.12 48.90 -14.82
C ASP A 764 -10.35 49.87 -13.90
N THR A 765 -11.06 50.89 -13.45
CA THR A 765 -10.64 51.89 -12.47
C THR A 765 -10.91 51.48 -11.03
N ARG A 766 -11.64 50.39 -10.79
CA ARG A 766 -12.02 49.89 -9.45
C ARG A 766 -11.63 48.42 -9.27
N PRO A 767 -11.31 47.99 -8.03
CA PRO A 767 -11.12 46.57 -7.76
C PRO A 767 -12.43 45.79 -7.97
N PHE A 768 -12.32 44.56 -8.43
CA PHE A 768 -13.43 43.61 -8.47
C PHE A 768 -13.02 42.28 -7.87
N ASN A 769 -14.01 41.45 -7.55
CA ASN A 769 -13.79 40.09 -7.09
C ASN A 769 -14.54 39.06 -7.94
N PHE A 770 -14.04 37.83 -7.94
CA PHE A 770 -14.63 36.72 -8.67
C PHE A 770 -14.28 35.38 -8.03
N THR A 771 -15.03 34.35 -8.37
CA THR A 771 -14.65 32.94 -8.16
C THR A 771 -14.38 32.29 -9.52
N PHE A 772 -13.58 31.23 -9.53
CA PHE A 772 -13.11 30.62 -10.76
C PHE A 772 -13.04 29.10 -10.67
N ALA A 773 -13.36 28.39 -11.74
CA ALA A 773 -13.06 26.96 -11.85
C ALA A 773 -12.84 26.53 -13.32
N LEU A 774 -11.95 25.55 -13.49
CA LEU A 774 -11.81 24.76 -14.71
C LEU A 774 -12.63 23.47 -14.55
N HIS A 775 -13.87 23.50 -15.02
CA HIS A 775 -14.90 22.49 -14.75
C HIS A 775 -14.61 21.20 -15.54
N THR A 776 -13.65 20.39 -15.11
CA THR A 776 -13.03 19.33 -15.93
C THR A 776 -13.79 18.02 -15.84
N TYR A 777 -14.46 17.61 -16.93
CA TYR A 777 -15.19 16.34 -17.06
C TYR A 777 -14.25 15.26 -17.58
N LEU A 778 -13.79 14.36 -16.73
CA LEU A 778 -12.95 13.23 -17.12
C LEU A 778 -13.82 12.09 -17.64
N SER A 779 -13.41 11.49 -18.75
CA SER A 779 -13.97 10.20 -19.21
C SER A 779 -13.43 9.11 -18.29
N VAL A 780 -14.28 8.28 -17.72
CA VAL A 780 -13.88 7.13 -16.90
C VAL A 780 -14.58 5.87 -17.39
N ALA A 781 -14.01 4.70 -17.08
CA ALA A 781 -14.55 3.41 -17.49
C ALA A 781 -15.87 3.05 -16.77
N ASP A 782 -15.86 3.14 -15.44
CA ASP A 782 -17.01 2.94 -14.57
C ASP A 782 -16.77 3.76 -13.30
N ILE A 783 -17.67 4.68 -12.97
CA ILE A 783 -17.60 5.56 -11.80
C ILE A 783 -17.49 4.77 -10.48
N THR A 784 -18.02 3.56 -10.42
CA THR A 784 -17.94 2.69 -9.23
C THR A 784 -16.55 2.08 -9.02
N GLU A 785 -15.74 2.03 -10.08
CA GLU A 785 -14.35 1.55 -10.09
C GLU A 785 -13.34 2.72 -10.17
N VAL A 786 -13.80 3.94 -9.88
CA VAL A 786 -12.96 5.15 -9.84
C VAL A 786 -12.80 5.63 -8.40
N ARG A 787 -11.60 6.12 -8.08
CA ARG A 787 -11.36 6.84 -6.82
C ARG A 787 -10.49 8.06 -7.01
N VAL A 788 -10.68 9.06 -6.16
CA VAL A 788 -9.87 10.28 -6.14
C VAL A 788 -8.98 10.29 -4.91
N GLU A 789 -7.69 10.51 -5.11
CA GLU A 789 -6.67 10.63 -4.07
C GLU A 789 -6.07 12.05 -4.03
N GLY A 790 -5.59 12.45 -2.85
CA GLY A 790 -5.01 13.77 -2.56
C GLY A 790 -5.97 14.77 -1.93
N LEU A 791 -7.18 14.33 -1.59
CA LEU A 791 -8.23 15.13 -0.96
C LEU A 791 -8.68 14.56 0.39
N GLU A 792 -8.01 13.51 0.86
CA GLU A 792 -8.27 12.86 2.13
C GLU A 792 -8.02 13.84 3.28
N THR A 793 -8.80 13.73 4.37
CA THR A 793 -8.64 14.56 5.58
C THR A 793 -8.88 16.06 5.42
N LEU A 794 -9.24 16.54 4.23
CA LEU A 794 -9.53 17.95 3.98
C LEU A 794 -10.99 18.30 4.28
N ASP A 795 -11.21 19.56 4.65
CA ASP A 795 -12.56 20.11 4.73
C ASP A 795 -13.14 20.31 3.33
N TYR A 796 -14.44 20.08 3.20
CA TYR A 796 -15.22 20.37 1.99
C TYR A 796 -16.57 21.00 2.34
N LEU A 797 -17.13 21.76 1.40
CA LEU A 797 -18.51 22.22 1.42
C LEU A 797 -19.37 21.25 0.60
N ASP A 798 -20.41 20.68 1.20
CA ASP A 798 -21.32 19.75 0.52
C ASP A 798 -22.53 20.50 -0.06
N ASN A 799 -22.57 20.69 -1.38
CA ASN A 799 -23.67 21.38 -2.05
C ASN A 799 -24.98 20.59 -2.01
N LEU A 800 -24.95 19.29 -1.69
CA LEU A 800 -26.16 18.49 -1.48
C LEU A 800 -26.76 18.71 -0.09
N LYS A 801 -26.04 19.43 0.78
CA LYS A 801 -26.44 19.80 2.15
C LYS A 801 -26.32 21.30 2.37
N ASP A 802 -26.73 22.08 1.37
CA ASP A 802 -26.75 23.55 1.43
C ASP A 802 -25.39 24.18 1.80
N GLY A 803 -24.29 23.55 1.40
CA GLY A 803 -22.94 24.04 1.65
C GLY A 803 -22.40 23.75 3.05
N GLU A 804 -22.97 22.77 3.77
CA GLU A 804 -22.47 22.32 5.07
C GLU A 804 -20.97 21.98 4.97
N ARG A 805 -20.17 22.52 5.90
CA ARG A 805 -18.73 22.20 6.00
C ARG A 805 -18.52 20.90 6.74
N LEU A 806 -17.93 19.93 6.06
CA LEU A 806 -17.59 18.61 6.56
C LEU A 806 -16.12 18.31 6.29
N THR A 807 -15.58 17.25 6.89
CA THR A 807 -14.20 16.81 6.63
C THR A 807 -14.23 15.44 5.95
N GLU A 808 -13.42 15.24 4.92
CA GLU A 808 -13.23 13.94 4.25
C GLU A 808 -12.47 13.00 5.16
N GLN A 809 -12.92 11.75 5.24
CA GLN A 809 -12.39 10.78 6.19
C GLN A 809 -12.05 9.43 5.53
N GLY A 810 -12.44 9.24 4.26
CA GLY A 810 -12.00 8.10 3.46
C GLY A 810 -10.50 8.16 3.15
N ASP A 811 -9.89 7.00 3.01
CA ASP A 811 -8.50 6.85 2.52
C ASP A 811 -8.38 7.21 1.02
N ALA A 812 -9.51 7.39 0.34
CA ALA A 812 -9.71 7.96 -0.99
C ALA A 812 -11.21 8.31 -1.13
N ILE A 813 -11.57 9.17 -2.08
CA ILE A 813 -12.97 9.45 -2.40
C ILE A 813 -13.46 8.40 -3.40
N THR A 814 -14.50 7.67 -3.03
CA THR A 814 -15.18 6.67 -3.88
C THR A 814 -16.64 7.07 -4.09
N PHE A 815 -17.30 6.47 -5.09
CA PHE A 815 -18.62 6.92 -5.54
C PHE A 815 -19.65 5.79 -5.51
N ASP A 816 -20.67 5.93 -4.66
CA ASP A 816 -21.85 5.05 -4.61
C ASP A 816 -23.17 5.86 -4.62
N ASN A 817 -23.09 7.18 -4.73
CA ASN A 817 -24.21 8.11 -4.72
C ASN A 817 -23.85 9.45 -5.42
N GLU A 818 -24.82 10.37 -5.51
CA GLU A 818 -24.59 11.75 -5.98
C GLU A 818 -23.59 12.47 -5.07
N ILE A 819 -22.66 13.19 -5.68
CA ILE A 819 -21.66 14.01 -4.98
C ILE A 819 -21.54 15.37 -5.65
N ASP A 820 -21.44 16.41 -4.83
CA ASP A 820 -21.24 17.79 -5.26
C ASP A 820 -20.49 18.52 -4.14
N ARG A 821 -19.16 18.36 -4.11
CA ARG A 821 -18.31 18.78 -2.99
C ARG A 821 -17.21 19.72 -3.43
N ILE A 822 -17.05 20.82 -2.69
CA ILE A 822 -15.96 21.80 -2.86
C ILE A 822 -14.94 21.57 -1.76
N TYR A 823 -13.84 20.90 -2.06
CA TYR A 823 -12.71 20.67 -1.16
C TYR A 823 -11.85 21.93 -1.03
N LEU A 824 -11.51 22.28 0.21
CA LEU A 824 -10.92 23.56 0.60
C LEU A 824 -9.41 23.44 0.81
N GLY A 825 -8.64 24.41 0.32
CA GLY A 825 -7.19 24.47 0.61
C GLY A 825 -6.42 23.22 0.17
N THR A 826 -6.76 22.71 -1.00
CA THR A 826 -6.32 21.41 -1.51
C THR A 826 -4.87 21.43 -2.00
N PRO A 827 -4.15 20.29 -1.95
CA PRO A 827 -2.82 20.16 -2.54
C PRO A 827 -2.77 20.58 -4.01
N THR A 828 -1.58 20.91 -4.48
CA THR A 828 -1.36 21.25 -5.90
C THR A 828 -1.49 20.04 -6.83
N LYS A 829 -1.59 18.81 -6.30
CA LYS A 829 -1.84 17.57 -7.07
C LYS A 829 -3.08 16.86 -6.58
N ILE A 830 -3.90 16.42 -7.53
CA ILE A 830 -4.99 15.48 -7.30
C ILE A 830 -4.84 14.33 -8.29
N ALA A 831 -5.09 13.10 -7.84
CA ALA A 831 -5.02 11.90 -8.69
C ALA A 831 -6.41 11.26 -8.80
N VAL A 832 -6.84 10.92 -10.00
CA VAL A 832 -8.09 10.20 -10.27
C VAL A 832 -7.72 8.86 -10.88
N ILE A 833 -7.94 7.79 -10.12
CA ILE A 833 -7.54 6.44 -10.48
C ILE A 833 -8.76 5.74 -11.08
N ASP A 834 -8.65 5.37 -12.35
CA ASP A 834 -9.61 4.55 -13.09
C ASP A 834 -9.07 3.12 -13.13
N HIS A 835 -9.62 2.26 -12.27
CA HIS A 835 -9.10 0.91 -12.07
C HIS A 835 -9.33 0.03 -13.30
N GLU A 836 -10.49 0.13 -13.94
CA GLU A 836 -10.85 -0.71 -15.08
C GLU A 836 -10.02 -0.38 -16.32
N LYS A 837 -9.79 0.90 -16.63
CA LYS A 837 -8.87 1.29 -17.72
C LYS A 837 -7.40 1.27 -17.32
N LYS A 838 -7.07 0.89 -16.08
CA LYS A 838 -5.69 0.84 -15.56
C LYS A 838 -4.93 2.15 -15.84
N ARG A 839 -5.61 3.30 -15.69
CA ARG A 839 -5.03 4.64 -15.89
C ARG A 839 -5.30 5.57 -14.70
N THR A 840 -4.40 6.51 -14.48
CA THR A 840 -4.55 7.58 -13.50
C THR A 840 -4.50 8.93 -14.20
N PHE A 841 -5.57 9.71 -14.07
CA PHE A 841 -5.50 11.12 -14.40
C PHE A 841 -4.82 11.87 -13.27
N VAL A 842 -3.89 12.73 -13.64
CA VAL A 842 -3.10 13.50 -12.70
C VAL A 842 -3.33 14.96 -13.01
N LEU A 843 -4.02 15.63 -12.10
CA LEU A 843 -4.29 17.07 -12.13
C LEU A 843 -3.22 17.78 -11.30
N ARG A 844 -2.58 18.80 -11.89
CA ARG A 844 -1.78 19.80 -11.15
C ARG A 844 -2.42 21.15 -11.26
N LYS A 845 -2.39 21.90 -10.17
CA LYS A 845 -2.96 23.24 -10.13
C LYS A 845 -2.06 24.23 -9.40
N ASP A 846 -2.09 25.46 -9.88
CA ASP A 846 -1.38 26.62 -9.32
C ASP A 846 -2.30 27.85 -9.39
N GLY A 847 -2.24 28.72 -8.39
CA GLY A 847 -3.17 29.87 -8.24
C GLY A 847 -4.64 29.50 -7.97
N LEU A 848 -4.97 28.20 -7.88
CA LEU A 848 -6.30 27.63 -7.68
C LEU A 848 -6.29 26.81 -6.37
N PRO A 849 -6.66 27.40 -5.22
CA PRO A 849 -6.50 26.77 -3.91
C PRO A 849 -7.48 25.62 -3.64
N ASP A 850 -8.65 25.62 -4.28
CA ASP A 850 -9.73 24.69 -4.01
C ASP A 850 -9.82 23.63 -5.11
N ALA A 851 -10.59 22.57 -4.85
CA ALA A 851 -10.97 21.61 -5.87
C ALA A 851 -12.44 21.20 -5.74
N VAL A 852 -13.08 20.89 -6.85
CA VAL A 852 -14.49 20.43 -6.84
C VAL A 852 -14.54 19.00 -7.37
N VAL A 853 -15.31 18.15 -6.69
CA VAL A 853 -15.60 16.78 -7.12
C VAL A 853 -17.10 16.65 -7.32
N TRP A 854 -17.51 16.30 -8.54
CA TRP A 854 -18.92 16.20 -8.90
C TRP A 854 -19.24 14.98 -9.77
N ASN A 855 -20.29 14.26 -9.38
CA ASN A 855 -20.97 13.27 -10.20
C ASN A 855 -22.48 13.34 -9.91
N PRO A 856 -23.33 13.48 -10.95
CA PRO A 856 -24.78 13.67 -10.76
C PRO A 856 -25.53 12.43 -10.28
N TRP A 857 -24.94 11.24 -10.42
CA TRP A 857 -25.60 9.96 -10.19
C TRP A 857 -26.92 9.81 -10.98
N GLU A 858 -27.67 8.74 -10.71
CA GLU A 858 -28.83 8.35 -11.51
C GLU A 858 -29.94 9.42 -11.57
N ARG A 859 -30.34 9.97 -10.42
CA ARG A 859 -31.52 10.84 -10.33
C ARG A 859 -31.30 12.19 -11.03
N LYS A 860 -30.17 12.85 -10.79
CA LYS A 860 -29.88 14.17 -11.38
C LYS A 860 -29.55 14.03 -12.87
N SER A 861 -28.94 12.93 -13.30
CA SER A 861 -28.68 12.65 -14.71
C SER A 861 -29.97 12.62 -15.53
N LYS A 862 -30.99 11.89 -15.05
CA LYS A 862 -32.31 11.82 -15.69
C LYS A 862 -33.05 13.16 -15.72
N ALA A 863 -32.76 14.06 -14.77
CA ALA A 863 -33.38 15.37 -14.70
C ALA A 863 -32.74 16.42 -15.64
N MET A 864 -31.50 16.17 -16.09
CA MET A 864 -30.79 17.08 -16.98
C MET A 864 -31.12 16.78 -18.45
N THR A 865 -31.61 17.79 -19.16
CA THR A 865 -32.04 17.62 -20.57
C THR A 865 -30.88 17.54 -21.57
N ASP A 866 -29.71 18.06 -21.18
CA ASP A 866 -28.46 18.11 -21.94
C ASP A 866 -27.46 17.02 -21.50
N PHE A 867 -27.91 16.01 -20.75
CA PHE A 867 -27.10 14.91 -20.20
C PHE A 867 -27.80 13.55 -20.40
N GLY A 868 -27.05 12.53 -20.82
CA GLY A 868 -27.59 11.19 -20.99
C GLY A 868 -27.87 10.50 -19.66
N ASP A 869 -29.00 9.78 -19.58
CA ASP A 869 -29.55 9.24 -18.33
C ASP A 869 -28.58 8.32 -17.58
N ASP A 870 -27.78 7.54 -18.31
CA ASP A 870 -26.79 6.59 -17.78
C ASP A 870 -25.34 7.11 -17.87
N GLU A 871 -25.12 8.33 -18.38
CA GLU A 871 -23.77 8.84 -18.65
C GLU A 871 -22.98 9.16 -17.38
N TYR A 872 -23.64 9.29 -16.23
CA TYR A 872 -22.97 9.44 -14.93
C TYR A 872 -22.03 8.28 -14.60
N LYS A 873 -22.26 7.10 -15.20
CA LYS A 873 -21.41 5.92 -15.03
C LYS A 873 -20.04 6.09 -15.68
N PHE A 874 -19.91 6.95 -16.68
CA PHE A 874 -18.72 7.07 -17.53
C PHE A 874 -18.01 8.40 -17.38
N MET A 875 -18.34 9.17 -16.33
CA MET A 875 -17.78 10.49 -16.10
C MET A 875 -17.53 10.80 -14.63
N LEU A 876 -16.52 11.63 -14.40
CA LEU A 876 -16.26 12.25 -13.11
C LEU A 876 -15.74 13.67 -13.32
N CYS A 877 -16.30 14.66 -12.64
CA CYS A 877 -15.71 15.99 -12.60
C CYS A 877 -14.72 16.11 -11.44
N VAL A 878 -13.48 16.51 -11.75
CA VAL A 878 -12.46 16.92 -10.76
C VAL A 878 -11.81 18.21 -11.23
N GLU A 879 -12.05 19.29 -10.53
CA GLU A 879 -11.85 20.65 -11.03
C GLU A 879 -10.78 21.39 -10.23
N ALA A 880 -9.89 22.11 -10.89
CA ALA A 880 -9.07 23.11 -10.21
C ALA A 880 -9.88 24.41 -10.04
N ALA A 881 -9.99 24.90 -8.80
CA ALA A 881 -10.92 25.99 -8.49
C ALA A 881 -10.39 27.00 -7.45
N ALA A 882 -11.05 28.15 -7.38
CA ALA A 882 -10.93 29.18 -6.37
C ALA A 882 -12.36 29.64 -6.01
N VAL A 883 -12.93 29.07 -4.95
CA VAL A 883 -14.36 29.17 -4.65
C VAL A 883 -14.62 29.71 -3.25
N GLU A 884 -13.96 29.18 -2.21
CA GLU A 884 -14.23 29.58 -0.82
C GLU A 884 -13.91 31.05 -0.57
N LYS A 885 -12.77 31.49 -1.10
CA LYS A 885 -12.34 32.88 -1.03
C LYS A 885 -12.33 33.46 -2.43
N ALA A 886 -13.22 34.42 -2.68
CA ALA A 886 -13.22 35.18 -3.91
C ALA A 886 -11.86 35.86 -4.12
N ILE A 887 -11.34 35.77 -5.34
CA ILE A 887 -10.12 36.44 -5.77
C ILE A 887 -10.45 37.92 -5.92
N VAL A 888 -9.61 38.79 -5.38
CA VAL A 888 -9.72 40.25 -5.54
C VAL A 888 -8.58 40.73 -6.42
N VAL A 889 -8.88 41.48 -7.48
CA VAL A 889 -7.86 42.04 -8.38
C VAL A 889 -8.02 43.56 -8.41
N LYS A 890 -6.97 44.30 -8.06
CA LYS A 890 -7.00 45.78 -8.07
C LYS A 890 -6.78 46.33 -9.49
N PRO A 891 -7.12 47.60 -9.76
CA PRO A 891 -6.86 48.23 -11.06
C PRO A 891 -5.42 48.02 -11.54
N GLY A 892 -5.26 47.50 -12.76
CA GLY A 892 -3.97 47.22 -13.37
C GLY A 892 -3.30 45.91 -12.93
N GLU A 893 -3.78 45.24 -11.88
CA GLU A 893 -3.26 43.93 -11.46
C GLU A 893 -3.79 42.79 -12.34
N GLU A 894 -3.08 41.66 -12.29
CA GLU A 894 -3.43 40.42 -12.99
C GLU A 894 -3.37 39.24 -12.01
N TRP A 895 -4.41 38.41 -12.02
CA TRP A 895 -4.40 37.11 -11.36
C TRP A 895 -4.14 36.01 -12.39
N THR A 896 -3.37 34.98 -12.00
CA THR A 896 -3.10 33.79 -12.83
C THR A 896 -3.52 32.53 -12.11
N GLY A 897 -4.25 31.66 -12.81
CA GLY A 897 -4.54 30.28 -12.41
C GLY A 897 -4.05 29.31 -13.49
N ARG A 898 -3.58 28.13 -13.10
CA ARG A 898 -3.06 27.13 -14.03
C ARG A 898 -3.53 25.74 -13.64
N GLN A 899 -3.91 24.94 -14.63
CA GLN A 899 -4.15 23.50 -14.52
C GLN A 899 -3.31 22.73 -15.55
N GLU A 900 -2.75 21.60 -15.15
CA GLU A 900 -2.06 20.65 -16.03
C GLU A 900 -2.67 19.27 -15.80
N LEU A 901 -3.10 18.62 -16.88
CA LEU A 901 -3.70 17.29 -16.89
C LEU A 901 -2.76 16.34 -17.64
N SER A 902 -2.56 15.16 -17.06
CA SER A 902 -1.87 14.05 -17.73
C SER A 902 -2.62 12.75 -17.43
N ALA A 903 -2.65 11.84 -18.40
CA ALA A 903 -3.15 10.48 -18.20
C ALA A 903 -1.94 9.54 -18.24
N VAL A 904 -1.60 8.97 -17.09
CA VAL A 904 -0.52 8.00 -16.96
C VAL A 904 -1.11 6.63 -16.70
N SER A 905 -0.36 5.56 -16.99
CA SER A 905 -0.78 4.24 -16.53
C SER A 905 -0.95 4.25 -15.01
N SER A 906 -1.96 3.57 -14.47
CA SER A 906 -2.15 3.34 -13.01
C SER A 906 -1.00 2.57 -12.37
N SER A 907 -0.01 2.26 -13.19
CA SER A 907 1.28 1.80 -12.79
C SER A 907 2.12 2.86 -12.02
N TYR A 908 1.71 4.14 -12.10
CA TYR A 908 2.32 5.26 -11.38
C TYR A 908 1.91 5.28 -9.89
N PHE A 909 2.90 5.06 -9.01
CA PHE A 909 2.74 5.01 -7.56
C PHE A 909 2.27 6.36 -6.95
N SER A 910 1.41 6.27 -5.94
CA SER A 910 1.11 7.31 -4.96
C SER A 910 2.40 7.72 -4.22
N GLY A 911 2.84 8.98 -4.34
CA GLY A 911 3.80 9.56 -3.38
C GLY A 911 4.98 10.40 -3.89
N GLN A 912 5.23 10.57 -5.19
CA GLN A 912 6.18 11.61 -5.66
C GLN A 912 5.65 12.31 -6.92
N LEU A 913 5.71 13.64 -6.89
CA LEU A 913 5.24 14.58 -7.89
C LEU A 913 6.44 15.07 -8.70
N ASP A 914 6.42 14.92 -10.01
CA ASP A 914 7.59 15.19 -10.88
C ASP A 914 7.37 14.75 -12.36
N PRO A 915 6.40 15.28 -13.15
CA PRO A 915 6.16 14.81 -14.53
C PRO A 915 7.23 15.27 -15.55
N ARG A 916 8.11 16.22 -15.23
CA ARG A 916 9.13 16.74 -16.16
C ARG A 916 10.36 15.85 -16.31
N LYS A 917 10.53 14.83 -15.47
CA LYS A 917 11.72 13.96 -15.48
C LYS A 917 11.68 12.79 -16.46
N VAL A 918 10.67 12.70 -17.34
CA VAL A 918 10.50 11.58 -18.28
C VAL A 918 10.51 12.02 -19.76
N VAL A 919 10.70 13.32 -20.06
CA VAL A 919 10.73 13.78 -21.46
C VAL A 919 12.13 13.71 -22.10
N HIS A 920 13.18 13.43 -21.32
CA HIS A 920 14.52 13.19 -21.87
C HIS A 920 15.21 12.03 -21.16
N GLY A 921 15.22 10.87 -21.83
CA GLY A 921 16.10 9.73 -21.54
C GLY A 921 15.62 8.82 -20.43
#